data_AF-A0A7S4GQB8-F1
#
_entry.id   AF-A0A7S4GQB8-F1
#
_cell.length_a   1.000
_cell.length_b   1.000
_cell.length_c   1.000
_cell.angle_alpha   90.00
_cell.angle_beta   90.00
_cell.angle_gamma   90.00
#
_symmetry.space_group_name_H-M   'P 1'
#
loop_
_entity.id
_entity.type
_entity.pdbx_description
1 polymer ?
#
loop_
_entity_poly.entity_id
_entity_poly.type
_entity_poly.pdbx_seq_one_letter_code
_entity_poly.pdbx_strand_id
1 'polypeptide(L)'
;MEECCPTECCPTAPTAPVLAAVALMLTEAGYNKLSVSVDTFCKIVNNIISHPTEPKYRRIRLANPTFQEKLWSSIGGPELLQAVGFKVVDDGQYVEMGQGDLDLQTLKRAVEEVRQEFRTKALISVSLREFVTRGQAYVDSIQISGAQTALQLKNLVAERSGFNVQLMKLVHQGNVLEDDIPLASQLKCDSGEAKILITKWASLEDRQKALELQQRTSRLEMIVRAAEEMALRGYDEQYFELMDQHGTPMKLPEDQRQALMVGMALHGKGNAFWRQQDPHLALGCLVEADKRFRRCPEKLLQVMDNYGFIHLDIVWIYVLLADPSFLDHAALHLRLAEEFLRRSHGHGLEKLKQGVEQHVDVGVLYLRLHIAQAVLAHLTGKRGEAVLKIEQAMRELSQLKVKDDDVSKLMEMGYSCRESHRALRACQQSIAAAVEFINNQREMKERQRQKELQDRMDRQEAKRYGQTVNNNFIEMAVLRTLEEFGFSRELVVEALQQTDNNQGQSLELLMQSPEILETAILERRSKKEEEERQLKTLLELGYAEAEAQVALTSHGYNVQRAVEVLSQRQLQQAQAMMEASTSAPMDESASSGPSNEDYTENGSSPAVSSEPEPELSADEAMELDKMEQEHTEEEEKAKVDMTIAEELLGESWLQDGGEFMDSDLCLEETVVMQYQALIESGSQSCTLSL
;
A
#
# COMPACT_ATOMS: atom_id res chain seq x y z
N MET A 1 39.52 -51.22 13.93
CA MET A 1 38.57 -51.30 12.80
C MET A 1 37.30 -50.60 13.24
N GLU A 2 37.15 -49.31 12.95
CA GLU A 2 38.02 -48.44 12.15
C GLU A 2 38.69 -47.34 12.98
N GLU A 3 39.75 -46.75 12.43
CA GLU A 3 40.45 -45.60 12.99
C GLU A 3 40.05 -44.37 12.15
N CYS A 4 39.86 -43.21 12.78
CA CYS A 4 39.74 -41.93 12.09
C CYS A 4 40.62 -40.90 12.80
N CYS A 5 41.33 -40.11 12.01
CA CYS A 5 42.50 -39.37 12.47
C CYS A 5 42.16 -38.05 13.19
N PRO A 6 42.99 -37.60 14.14
CA PRO A 6 42.89 -36.26 14.72
C PRO A 6 43.73 -35.25 13.92
N THR A 7 43.10 -34.45 13.05
CA THR A 7 43.66 -33.15 12.61
C THR A 7 42.60 -32.31 11.89
N GLU A 8 42.19 -31.22 12.52
CA GLU A 8 41.83 -29.97 11.83
C GLU A 8 41.91 -28.83 12.86
N CYS A 9 42.81 -27.86 12.62
CA CYS A 9 43.02 -26.73 13.53
C CYS A 9 42.07 -25.59 13.16
N CYS A 10 41.19 -25.18 14.09
CA CYS A 10 40.31 -24.03 13.90
C CYS A 10 41.12 -22.71 13.90
N PRO A 11 40.95 -21.82 12.90
CA PRO A 11 41.50 -20.48 12.89
C PRO A 11 40.39 -19.41 12.97
N THR A 12 39.37 -19.61 13.83
CA THR A 12 38.19 -18.72 13.93
C THR A 12 37.85 -18.32 15.37
N ALA A 13 38.71 -17.50 15.97
CA ALA A 13 38.37 -16.66 17.12
C ALA A 13 38.97 -15.26 16.85
N PRO A 14 38.15 -14.19 16.82
CA PRO A 14 37.45 -13.77 18.02
C PRO A 14 35.96 -13.38 17.84
N THR A 15 35.13 -13.85 18.77
CA THR A 15 33.81 -13.30 19.13
C THR A 15 33.66 -13.32 20.64
N ALA A 16 33.87 -14.49 21.26
CA ALA A 16 33.90 -14.69 22.71
C ALA A 16 34.69 -13.63 23.54
N PRO A 17 35.91 -13.18 23.17
CA PRO A 17 36.61 -12.16 23.97
C PRO A 17 36.00 -10.75 23.83
N VAL A 18 35.40 -10.41 22.68
CA VAL A 18 34.70 -9.14 22.47
C VAL A 18 33.46 -9.09 23.37
N LEU A 19 32.63 -10.14 23.32
CA LEU A 19 31.43 -10.28 24.14
C LEU A 19 31.78 -10.31 25.65
N ALA A 20 32.89 -10.95 26.04
CA ALA A 20 33.37 -10.95 27.41
C ALA A 20 33.83 -9.57 27.89
N ALA A 21 34.51 -8.79 27.04
CA ALA A 21 34.90 -7.43 27.37
C ALA A 21 33.69 -6.49 27.51
N VAL A 22 32.70 -6.60 26.62
CA VAL A 22 31.42 -5.86 26.75
C VAL A 22 30.67 -6.27 28.02
N ALA A 23 30.69 -7.55 28.40
CA ALA A 23 30.11 -8.01 29.66
C ALA A 23 30.80 -7.41 30.89
N LEU A 24 32.12 -7.14 30.84
CA LEU A 24 32.82 -6.38 31.87
C LEU A 24 32.41 -4.90 31.87
N MET A 25 32.31 -4.26 30.69
CA MET A 25 31.83 -2.87 30.58
C MET A 25 30.41 -2.70 31.12
N LEU A 26 29.53 -3.70 30.92
CA LEU A 26 28.17 -3.73 31.47
C LEU A 26 28.11 -3.84 33.01
N THR A 27 29.24 -4.10 33.70
CA THR A 27 29.31 -4.01 35.17
C THR A 27 29.60 -2.59 35.67
N GLU A 28 29.95 -1.66 34.80
CA GLU A 28 30.29 -0.29 35.20
C GLU A 28 29.04 0.56 35.52
N ALA A 29 29.13 1.34 36.61
CA ALA A 29 28.00 2.07 37.17
C ALA A 29 27.64 3.34 36.39
N GLY A 30 26.90 3.18 35.28
CA GLY A 30 26.10 4.25 34.68
C GLY A 30 26.08 4.26 33.15
N TYR A 31 24.88 4.20 32.57
CA TYR A 31 24.64 4.17 31.12
C TYR A 31 25.41 5.26 30.36
N ASN A 32 25.43 6.50 30.86
CA ASN A 32 26.09 7.62 30.17
C ASN A 32 27.62 7.41 30.03
N LYS A 33 28.29 6.82 31.03
CA LYS A 33 29.73 6.52 30.91
C LYS A 33 29.94 5.36 29.94
N LEU A 34 29.18 4.27 30.12
CA LEU A 34 29.22 3.09 29.26
C LEU A 34 28.98 3.43 27.78
N SER A 35 27.96 4.25 27.49
CA SER A 35 27.65 4.72 26.14
C SER A 35 28.79 5.53 25.54
N VAL A 36 29.41 6.44 26.31
CA VAL A 36 30.58 7.22 25.86
C VAL A 36 31.78 6.31 25.57
N SER A 37 32.00 5.25 26.34
CA SER A 37 33.05 4.26 26.09
C SER A 37 32.78 3.44 24.84
N VAL A 38 31.57 2.88 24.68
CA VAL A 38 31.14 2.14 23.48
C VAL A 38 31.24 3.01 22.23
N ASP A 39 30.77 4.26 22.29
CA ASP A 39 30.88 5.23 21.20
C ASP A 39 32.34 5.54 20.84
N THR A 40 33.20 5.71 21.85
CA THR A 40 34.62 6.03 21.64
C THR A 40 35.34 4.84 21.00
N PHE A 41 35.03 3.61 21.42
CA PHE A 41 35.52 2.38 20.78
C PHE A 41 35.03 2.28 19.34
N CYS A 42 33.73 2.45 19.08
CA CYS A 42 33.17 2.40 17.73
C CYS A 42 33.80 3.46 16.81
N LYS A 43 34.05 4.67 17.31
CA LYS A 43 34.71 5.75 16.56
C LYS A 43 36.17 5.42 16.24
N ILE A 44 36.91 4.81 17.17
CA ILE A 44 38.29 4.34 16.93
C ILE A 44 38.32 3.26 15.84
N VAL A 45 37.48 2.24 15.96
CA VAL A 45 37.45 1.13 15.00
C VAL A 45 36.93 1.58 13.63
N ASN A 46 35.89 2.42 13.57
CA ASN A 46 35.39 2.95 12.30
C ASN A 46 36.43 3.82 11.58
N ASN A 47 37.22 4.63 12.31
CA ASN A 47 38.32 5.39 11.70
C ASN A 47 39.38 4.47 11.05
N ILE A 48 39.65 3.30 11.64
CA ILE A 48 40.56 2.29 11.08
C ILE A 48 39.91 1.58 9.87
N ILE A 49 38.61 1.26 9.93
CA ILE A 49 37.87 0.67 8.79
C ILE A 49 37.82 1.63 7.59
N SER A 50 37.64 2.93 7.83
CA SER A 50 37.59 3.97 6.78
C SER A 50 38.96 4.34 6.21
N HIS A 51 40.04 4.17 6.98
CA HIS A 51 41.40 4.60 6.59
C HIS A 51 42.47 3.55 7.00
N PRO A 52 42.39 2.29 6.53
CA PRO A 52 43.21 1.19 7.04
C PRO A 52 44.71 1.36 6.75
N THR A 53 45.06 1.96 5.61
CA THR A 53 46.44 2.22 5.22
C THR A 53 47.13 3.22 6.15
N GLU A 54 46.39 4.15 6.77
CA GLU A 54 47.00 5.19 7.59
C GLU A 54 47.40 4.70 9.00
N PRO A 55 48.68 4.79 9.39
CA PRO A 55 49.13 4.38 10.73
C PRO A 55 48.61 5.32 11.83
N LYS A 56 48.18 6.54 11.49
CA LYS A 56 47.76 7.58 12.46
C LYS A 56 46.50 7.21 13.25
N TYR A 57 45.65 6.33 12.72
CA TYR A 57 44.47 5.81 13.41
C TYR A 57 44.74 4.49 14.15
N ARG A 58 45.74 3.72 13.71
CA ARG A 58 46.11 2.43 14.30
C ARG A 58 46.97 2.53 15.57
N ARG A 59 47.55 3.71 15.87
CA ARG A 59 48.42 3.95 17.02
C ARG A 59 47.91 5.09 17.92
N ILE A 60 47.49 4.76 19.13
CA ILE A 60 46.89 5.68 20.11
C ILE A 60 47.84 5.91 21.29
N ARG A 61 48.04 7.17 21.68
CA ARG A 61 48.89 7.53 22.84
C ARG A 61 48.09 7.43 24.14
N LEU A 62 48.59 6.62 25.10
CA LEU A 62 47.91 6.39 26.38
C LEU A 62 47.78 7.65 27.24
N ALA A 63 48.75 8.57 27.13
CA ALA A 63 48.74 9.87 27.82
C ALA A 63 47.76 10.91 27.21
N ASN A 64 46.88 10.53 26.27
CA ASN A 64 45.81 11.41 25.79
C ASN A 64 44.64 11.38 26.80
N PRO A 65 44.36 12.47 27.54
CA PRO A 65 43.35 12.45 28.60
C PRO A 65 41.95 12.12 28.08
N THR A 66 41.59 12.56 26.86
CA THR A 66 40.28 12.30 26.26
C THR A 66 40.07 10.83 25.92
N PHE A 67 41.12 10.11 25.51
CA PHE A 67 41.08 8.66 25.30
C PHE A 67 41.10 7.91 26.64
N GLN A 68 41.93 8.40 27.58
CA GLN A 68 42.09 7.78 28.88
C GLN A 68 40.80 7.80 29.69
N GLU A 69 40.16 8.96 29.82
CA GLU A 69 38.90 9.17 30.53
C GLU A 69 37.74 8.37 29.92
N LYS A 70 37.64 8.34 28.59
CA LYS A 70 36.46 7.81 27.89
C LYS A 70 36.50 6.31 27.64
N LEU A 71 37.67 5.69 27.45
CA LEU A 71 37.76 4.26 27.09
C LEU A 71 38.86 3.49 27.82
N TRP A 72 40.05 4.06 28.05
CA TRP A 72 41.12 3.30 28.71
C TRP A 72 40.86 3.07 30.22
N SER A 73 40.10 3.96 30.85
CA SER A 73 39.74 3.89 32.29
C SER A 73 38.25 3.59 32.52
N SER A 74 37.59 2.97 31.56
CA SER A 74 36.34 2.22 31.76
C SER A 74 36.64 0.73 31.95
N ILE A 75 35.87 0.06 32.80
CA ILE A 75 36.02 -1.37 33.11
C ILE A 75 35.79 -2.17 31.83
N GLY A 76 36.69 -3.08 31.42
CA GLY A 76 36.55 -3.83 30.16
C GLY A 76 36.98 -3.08 28.90
N GLY A 77 37.31 -1.78 28.98
CA GLY A 77 37.74 -0.98 27.83
C GLY A 77 39.10 -1.38 27.24
N PRO A 78 40.16 -1.54 28.05
CA PRO A 78 41.43 -2.12 27.61
C PRO A 78 41.30 -3.54 27.06
N GLU A 79 40.43 -4.35 27.68
CA GLU A 79 40.14 -5.73 27.27
C GLU A 79 39.42 -5.76 25.90
N LEU A 80 38.49 -4.83 25.64
CA LEU A 80 37.79 -4.72 24.37
C LEU A 80 38.73 -4.33 23.22
N LEU A 81 39.69 -3.44 23.47
CA LEU A 81 40.73 -3.10 22.49
C LEU A 81 41.65 -4.31 22.22
N GLN A 82 42.04 -5.05 23.25
CA GLN A 82 42.88 -6.26 23.10
C GLN A 82 42.15 -7.39 22.35
N ALA A 83 40.85 -7.61 22.63
CA ALA A 83 40.01 -8.59 21.95
C ALA A 83 39.88 -8.36 20.44
N VAL A 84 40.23 -7.15 19.99
CA VAL A 84 40.07 -6.63 18.63
C VAL A 84 41.44 -6.35 17.97
N GLY A 85 42.55 -6.76 18.60
CA GLY A 85 43.90 -6.81 18.00
C GLY A 85 44.89 -5.74 18.46
N PHE A 86 44.47 -4.77 19.28
CA PHE A 86 45.40 -3.77 19.82
C PHE A 86 46.34 -4.34 20.90
N LYS A 87 47.61 -3.96 20.84
CA LYS A 87 48.67 -4.37 21.79
C LYS A 87 49.29 -3.14 22.44
N VAL A 88 49.82 -3.29 23.66
CA VAL A 88 50.53 -2.21 24.37
C VAL A 88 52.00 -2.19 23.93
N VAL A 89 52.49 -1.02 23.53
CA VAL A 89 53.81 -0.84 22.88
C VAL A 89 54.56 0.34 23.54
N ASP A 90 55.89 0.39 23.34
CA ASP A 90 56.83 1.39 23.87
C ASP A 90 56.71 1.58 25.40
N ASP A 91 57.04 0.54 26.15
CA ASP A 91 57.04 0.50 27.62
C ASP A 91 55.74 1.02 28.29
N GLY A 92 54.60 0.86 27.61
CA GLY A 92 53.29 1.31 28.11
C GLY A 92 52.91 2.75 27.73
N GLN A 93 53.52 3.33 26.70
CA GLN A 93 53.19 4.69 26.23
C GLN A 93 52.14 4.73 25.11
N TYR A 94 52.02 3.66 24.31
CA TYR A 94 51.10 3.57 23.18
C TYR A 94 50.30 2.26 23.19
N VAL A 95 49.15 2.31 22.54
CA VAL A 95 48.31 1.16 22.18
C VAL A 95 48.23 1.14 20.67
N GLU A 96 48.67 0.05 20.04
CA GLU A 96 48.89 -0.02 18.59
C GLU A 96 48.39 -1.34 18.00
N MET A 97 47.79 -1.26 16.82
CA MET A 97 47.34 -2.40 16.03
C MET A 97 48.34 -2.67 14.89
N GLY A 98 49.00 -3.84 14.94
CA GLY A 98 49.96 -4.25 13.91
C GLY A 98 49.31 -4.42 12.55
N GLN A 99 50.06 -4.19 11.47
CA GLN A 99 49.49 -4.29 10.12
C GLN A 99 49.07 -5.73 9.75
N GLY A 100 49.76 -6.75 10.28
CA GLY A 100 49.36 -8.15 10.19
C GLY A 100 48.33 -8.61 11.24
N ASP A 101 47.82 -7.70 12.08
CA ASP A 101 46.69 -7.96 12.99
C ASP A 101 45.36 -7.37 12.45
N LEU A 102 45.35 -6.82 11.23
CA LEU A 102 44.29 -5.97 10.70
C LEU A 102 43.25 -6.75 9.87
N ASP A 103 42.38 -7.51 10.53
CA ASP A 103 41.18 -8.10 9.89
C ASP A 103 39.99 -7.11 9.94
N LEU A 104 39.72 -6.43 8.82
CA LEU A 104 38.57 -5.50 8.74
C LEU A 104 37.20 -6.20 8.78
N GLN A 105 37.08 -7.50 8.48
CA GLN A 105 35.82 -8.23 8.64
C GLN A 105 35.53 -8.48 10.13
N THR A 106 36.53 -8.93 10.90
CA THR A 106 36.41 -9.03 12.36
C THR A 106 36.18 -7.67 13.01
N LEU A 107 36.82 -6.59 12.53
CA LEU A 107 36.56 -5.23 13.03
C LEU A 107 35.13 -4.76 12.74
N LYS A 108 34.62 -4.96 11.52
CA LYS A 108 33.22 -4.67 11.15
C LYS A 108 32.24 -5.48 12.01
N ARG A 109 32.49 -6.78 12.23
CA ARG A 109 31.68 -7.65 13.11
C ARG A 109 31.71 -7.18 14.57
N ALA A 110 32.89 -6.89 15.13
CA ALA A 110 33.04 -6.48 16.52
C ALA A 110 32.30 -5.16 16.84
N VAL A 111 32.26 -4.20 15.91
CA VAL A 111 31.47 -2.96 16.09
C VAL A 111 29.98 -3.24 16.24
N GLU A 112 29.42 -4.14 15.42
CA GLU A 112 27.98 -4.42 15.49
C GLU A 112 27.63 -5.37 16.65
N GLU A 113 28.48 -6.37 16.97
CA GLU A 113 28.35 -7.18 18.20
C GLU A 113 28.31 -6.29 19.46
N VAL A 114 29.25 -5.35 19.59
CA VAL A 114 29.31 -4.40 20.71
C VAL A 114 28.06 -3.51 20.79
N ARG A 115 27.55 -3.04 19.65
CA ARG A 115 26.33 -2.22 19.58
C ARG A 115 25.07 -3.00 19.93
N GLN A 116 24.96 -4.24 19.46
CA GLN A 116 23.83 -5.13 19.73
C GLN A 116 23.80 -5.53 21.21
N GLU A 117 24.95 -5.91 21.77
CA GLU A 117 25.11 -6.21 23.19
C GLU A 117 24.79 -5.00 24.08
N PHE A 118 25.30 -3.81 23.74
CA PHE A 118 24.98 -2.58 24.46
C PHE A 118 23.47 -2.27 24.41
N ARG A 119 22.85 -2.24 23.23
CA ARG A 119 21.41 -1.99 23.06
C ARG A 119 20.52 -2.97 23.82
N THR A 120 20.92 -4.24 23.92
CA THR A 120 20.11 -5.29 24.55
C THR A 120 20.35 -5.41 26.05
N LYS A 121 21.60 -5.46 26.51
CA LYS A 121 21.93 -5.75 27.92
C LYS A 121 22.16 -4.51 28.78
N ALA A 122 22.39 -3.31 28.23
CA ALA A 122 22.50 -2.11 29.06
C ALA A 122 21.19 -1.80 29.80
N LEU A 123 21.32 -1.35 31.05
CA LEU A 123 20.20 -0.92 31.87
C LEU A 123 19.78 0.50 31.47
N ILE A 124 18.55 0.62 30.98
CA ILE A 124 17.87 1.87 30.67
C ILE A 124 17.12 2.34 31.91
N SER A 125 17.27 3.61 32.25
CA SER A 125 16.59 4.28 33.36
C SER A 125 15.20 4.73 32.91
N VAL A 126 14.18 3.94 33.22
CA VAL A 126 12.78 4.25 32.90
C VAL A 126 12.18 5.12 34.01
N SER A 127 12.01 6.40 33.72
CA SER A 127 11.24 7.33 34.54
C SER A 127 9.75 7.23 34.20
N LEU A 128 8.95 6.85 35.19
CA LEU A 128 7.51 6.60 35.07
C LEU A 128 6.74 7.78 35.62
N ARG A 129 5.64 8.16 34.95
CA ARG A 129 4.65 9.12 35.48
C ARG A 129 3.24 8.68 35.16
N GLU A 130 2.37 8.58 36.16
CA GLU A 130 0.93 8.35 35.91
C GLU A 130 0.24 9.64 35.49
N PHE A 131 -0.63 9.56 34.47
CA PHE A 131 -1.52 10.66 34.11
C PHE A 131 -2.72 10.73 35.09
N VAL A 132 -2.65 11.62 36.07
CA VAL A 132 -3.69 11.82 37.09
C VAL A 132 -4.30 13.21 36.99
N THR A 133 -5.62 13.30 36.78
CA THR A 133 -6.34 14.59 36.68
C THR A 133 -6.64 15.23 38.04
N ARG A 134 -6.73 14.43 39.11
CA ARG A 134 -6.85 14.89 40.51
C ARG A 134 -6.20 13.88 41.47
N GLY A 135 -5.07 14.25 42.08
CA GLY A 135 -4.37 13.41 43.07
C GLY A 135 -2.86 13.65 43.08
N GLN A 136 -2.13 12.85 43.86
CA GLN A 136 -0.69 12.69 43.66
C GLN A 136 -0.46 11.75 42.48
N ALA A 137 0.32 12.17 41.48
CA ALA A 137 0.73 11.27 40.41
C ALA A 137 1.76 10.26 40.93
N TYR A 138 1.61 8.98 40.57
CA TYR A 138 2.67 8.00 40.77
C TYR A 138 3.88 8.39 39.91
N VAL A 139 5.05 8.48 40.57
CA VAL A 139 6.35 8.76 39.93
C VAL A 139 7.36 7.79 40.53
N ASP A 140 8.05 7.03 39.67
CA ASP A 140 9.04 6.02 40.06
C ASP A 140 10.14 5.94 38.98
N SER A 141 11.27 5.34 39.32
CA SER A 141 12.36 5.01 38.39
C SER A 141 12.71 3.52 38.45
N ILE A 142 12.65 2.86 37.30
CA ILE A 142 12.98 1.43 37.14
C ILE A 142 14.18 1.32 36.20
N GLN A 143 15.25 0.68 36.66
CA GLN A 143 16.34 0.26 35.78
C GLN A 143 15.96 -1.08 35.13
N ILE A 144 15.98 -1.15 33.81
CA ILE A 144 15.55 -2.34 33.06
C ILE A 144 16.43 -2.54 31.81
N SER A 145 16.73 -3.79 31.46
CA SER A 145 17.52 -4.09 30.25
C SER A 145 16.68 -3.88 29.00
N GLY A 146 17.29 -3.32 27.94
CA GLY A 146 16.60 -3.07 26.66
C GLY A 146 16.06 -4.34 25.96
N ALA A 147 16.60 -5.51 26.28
CA ALA A 147 16.11 -6.81 25.80
C ALA A 147 14.77 -7.23 26.42
N GLN A 148 14.37 -6.64 27.55
CA GLN A 148 13.09 -6.97 28.18
C GLN A 148 11.92 -6.37 27.40
N THR A 149 10.74 -7.01 27.45
CA THR A 149 9.55 -6.56 26.73
C THR A 149 8.75 -5.53 27.54
N ALA A 150 7.82 -4.81 26.90
CA ALA A 150 6.96 -3.88 27.62
C ALA A 150 6.05 -4.59 28.65
N LEU A 151 5.66 -5.85 28.43
CA LEU A 151 4.95 -6.66 29.42
C LEU A 151 5.78 -6.91 30.68
N GLN A 152 7.08 -7.18 30.54
CA GLN A 152 7.98 -7.36 31.68
C GLN A 152 8.13 -6.07 32.49
N LEU A 153 8.18 -4.91 31.81
CA LEU A 153 8.10 -3.61 32.48
C LEU A 153 6.76 -3.39 33.18
N LYS A 154 5.61 -3.70 32.54
CA LYS A 154 4.28 -3.60 33.18
C LYS A 154 4.18 -4.45 34.44
N ASN A 155 4.79 -5.64 34.46
CA ASN A 155 4.84 -6.50 35.65
C ASN A 155 5.64 -5.83 36.78
N LEU A 156 6.85 -5.33 36.52
CA LEU A 156 7.66 -4.60 37.52
C LEU A 156 6.96 -3.34 38.04
N VAL A 157 6.21 -2.63 37.17
CA VAL A 157 5.36 -1.51 37.59
C VAL A 157 4.21 -1.99 38.46
N ALA A 158 3.51 -3.06 38.08
CA ALA A 158 2.39 -3.63 38.84
C ALA A 158 2.81 -4.07 40.26
N GLU A 159 3.96 -4.74 40.38
CA GLU A 159 4.53 -5.17 41.68
C GLU A 159 4.80 -3.98 42.62
N ARG A 160 5.28 -2.85 42.09
CA ARG A 160 5.61 -1.65 42.88
C ARG A 160 4.41 -0.74 43.18
N SER A 161 3.44 -0.69 42.28
CA SER A 161 2.33 0.29 42.29
C SER A 161 0.96 -0.32 42.66
N GLY A 162 0.83 -1.64 42.65
CA GLY A 162 -0.44 -2.35 42.78
C GLY A 162 -1.37 -2.22 41.56
N PHE A 163 -0.89 -1.69 40.43
CA PHE A 163 -1.71 -1.52 39.23
C PHE A 163 -1.97 -2.85 38.52
N ASN A 164 -3.17 -3.06 37.97
CA ASN A 164 -3.45 -4.23 37.15
C ASN A 164 -2.73 -4.13 35.80
N VAL A 165 -1.82 -5.07 35.53
CA VAL A 165 -1.05 -5.23 34.27
C VAL A 165 -1.95 -5.12 33.05
N GLN A 166 -3.12 -5.78 33.05
CA GLN A 166 -4.03 -5.81 31.90
C GLN A 166 -4.82 -4.51 31.69
N LEU A 167 -4.89 -3.62 32.69
CA LEU A 167 -5.50 -2.29 32.55
C LEU A 167 -4.45 -1.19 32.30
N MET A 168 -3.16 -1.54 32.26
CA MET A 168 -2.06 -0.59 32.09
C MET A 168 -1.68 -0.41 30.62
N LYS A 169 -1.62 0.86 30.18
CA LYS A 169 -1.12 1.28 28.87
C LYS A 169 0.08 2.22 29.06
N LEU A 170 1.25 1.78 28.61
CA LEU A 170 2.49 2.55 28.64
C LEU A 170 2.63 3.35 27.34
N VAL A 171 3.03 4.62 27.44
CA VAL A 171 3.17 5.53 26.29
C VAL A 171 4.51 6.27 26.36
N HIS A 172 5.28 6.25 25.28
CA HIS A 172 6.58 6.91 25.13
C HIS A 172 6.58 7.82 23.89
N GLN A 173 6.89 9.10 24.06
CA GLN A 173 6.92 10.11 22.97
C GLN A 173 5.62 10.19 22.10
N GLY A 174 4.48 9.74 22.65
CA GLY A 174 3.19 9.64 21.93
C GLY A 174 2.84 8.23 21.46
N ASN A 175 3.85 7.37 21.25
CA ASN A 175 3.66 5.99 20.83
C ASN A 175 3.26 5.08 22.00
N VAL A 176 2.36 4.13 21.75
CA VAL A 176 1.97 3.10 22.71
C VAL A 176 3.02 1.99 22.70
N LEU A 177 3.39 1.47 23.86
CA LEU A 177 4.29 0.31 23.91
C LEU A 177 3.52 -1.01 23.78
N GLU A 178 3.96 -1.85 22.84
CA GLU A 178 3.43 -3.19 22.59
C GLU A 178 4.04 -4.23 23.53
N ASP A 179 3.19 -5.11 24.06
CA ASP A 179 3.48 -5.96 25.21
C ASP A 179 4.62 -6.96 24.97
N ASP A 180 4.70 -7.54 23.77
CA ASP A 180 5.64 -8.60 23.41
C ASP A 180 6.93 -8.11 22.72
N ILE A 181 7.01 -6.82 22.36
CA ILE A 181 8.17 -6.25 21.64
C ILE A 181 9.25 -5.78 22.64
N PRO A 182 10.56 -6.06 22.40
CA PRO A 182 11.66 -5.59 23.26
C PRO A 182 11.74 -4.07 23.37
N LEU A 183 12.01 -3.55 24.56
CA LEU A 183 12.04 -2.11 24.83
C LEU A 183 13.11 -1.37 24.01
N ALA A 184 14.24 -2.01 23.67
CA ALA A 184 15.31 -1.41 22.87
C ALA A 184 14.88 -0.99 21.45
N SER A 185 13.82 -1.57 20.88
CA SER A 185 13.28 -1.15 19.58
C SER A 185 12.19 -0.07 19.70
N GLN A 186 11.51 0.00 20.85
CA GLN A 186 10.40 0.93 21.09
C GLN A 186 10.84 2.26 21.76
N LEU A 187 11.88 2.21 22.59
CA LEU A 187 12.40 3.35 23.35
C LEU A 187 13.58 4.02 22.62
N LYS A 188 13.28 5.03 21.80
CA LYS A 188 14.29 5.88 21.15
C LYS A 188 14.95 6.80 22.20
N CYS A 189 15.98 6.29 22.87
CA CYS A 189 16.57 6.86 24.09
C CYS A 189 18.10 6.90 24.07
N ASP A 190 18.68 7.85 23.33
CA ASP A 190 20.13 8.02 23.21
C ASP A 190 20.82 8.35 24.55
N SER A 191 20.09 8.93 25.51
CA SER A 191 20.61 9.36 26.82
C SER A 191 20.43 8.33 27.94
N GLY A 192 20.01 7.10 27.63
CA GLY A 192 19.76 6.05 28.64
C GLY A 192 18.60 6.33 29.60
N GLU A 193 17.86 7.42 29.42
CA GLU A 193 16.70 7.80 30.24
C GLU A 193 15.42 7.84 29.40
N ALA A 194 14.53 6.88 29.65
CA ALA A 194 13.21 6.88 29.04
C ALA A 194 12.21 7.64 29.92
N LYS A 195 11.31 8.41 29.30
CA LYS A 195 10.14 9.01 29.93
C LYS A 195 8.91 8.27 29.44
N ILE A 196 8.21 7.58 30.34
CA ILE A 196 7.01 6.79 30.01
C ILE A 196 5.83 7.30 30.83
N LEU A 197 4.75 7.63 30.12
CA LEU A 197 3.46 7.95 30.72
C LEU A 197 2.67 6.66 30.95
N ILE A 198 2.22 6.44 32.17
CA ILE A 198 1.27 5.38 32.51
C ILE A 198 -0.14 5.94 32.36
N THR A 199 -0.95 5.26 31.54
CA THR A 199 -2.38 5.49 31.38
C THR A 199 -3.14 4.22 31.74
N LYS A 200 -4.39 4.36 32.19
CA LYS A 200 -5.21 3.26 32.72
C LYS A 200 -6.56 3.17 32.02
N TRP A 201 -6.99 1.95 31.71
CA TRP A 201 -8.37 1.65 31.30
C TRP A 201 -9.27 1.52 32.54
N ALA A 202 -10.54 1.93 32.44
CA ALA A 202 -11.49 1.86 33.55
C ALA A 202 -11.97 0.41 33.81
N SER A 203 -12.17 -0.37 32.75
CA SER A 203 -12.48 -1.81 32.81
C SER A 203 -11.74 -2.61 31.71
N LEU A 204 -11.80 -3.95 31.80
CA LEU A 204 -11.31 -4.83 30.73
C LEU A 204 -12.16 -4.70 29.47
N GLU A 205 -13.47 -4.47 29.61
CA GLU A 205 -14.36 -4.23 28.47
C GLU A 205 -13.98 -2.96 27.71
N ASP A 206 -13.60 -1.89 28.41
CA ASP A 206 -13.17 -0.64 27.76
C ASP A 206 -11.86 -0.84 26.98
N ARG A 207 -10.94 -1.65 27.51
CA ARG A 207 -9.73 -2.08 26.77
C ARG A 207 -10.11 -2.89 25.53
N GLN A 208 -11.05 -3.82 25.64
CA GLN A 208 -11.49 -4.66 24.51
C GLN A 208 -12.17 -3.81 23.43
N LYS A 209 -13.15 -2.97 23.80
CA LYS A 209 -13.85 -2.04 22.90
C LYS A 209 -12.86 -1.08 22.21
N ALA A 210 -11.86 -0.58 22.92
CA ALA A 210 -10.81 0.26 22.34
C ALA A 210 -9.87 -0.50 21.39
N LEU A 211 -9.55 -1.77 21.68
CA LEU A 211 -8.74 -2.61 20.80
C LEU A 211 -9.49 -3.01 19.53
N GLU A 212 -10.77 -3.39 19.64
CA GLU A 212 -11.65 -3.62 18.50
C GLU A 212 -11.78 -2.36 17.63
N LEU A 213 -11.97 -1.20 18.25
CA LEU A 213 -12.04 0.07 17.53
C LEU A 213 -10.72 0.36 16.81
N GLN A 214 -9.57 0.16 17.45
CA GLN A 214 -8.26 0.31 16.80
C GLN A 214 -8.11 -0.65 15.61
N GLN A 215 -8.49 -1.93 15.75
CA GLN A 215 -8.44 -2.92 14.67
C GLN A 215 -9.38 -2.57 13.51
N ARG A 216 -10.61 -2.10 13.80
CA ARG A 216 -11.55 -1.62 12.77
C ARG A 216 -11.02 -0.38 12.05
N THR A 217 -10.43 0.57 12.77
CA THR A 217 -9.81 1.78 12.18
C THR A 217 -8.64 1.41 11.27
N SER A 218 -7.68 0.59 11.73
CA SER A 218 -6.53 0.19 10.91
C SER A 218 -6.93 -0.64 9.68
N ARG A 219 -8.01 -1.43 9.76
CA ARG A 219 -8.60 -2.08 8.58
C ARG A 219 -9.19 -1.06 7.60
N LEU A 220 -9.97 -0.09 8.09
CA LEU A 220 -10.55 0.96 7.25
C LEU A 220 -9.47 1.80 6.56
N GLU A 221 -8.41 2.18 7.28
CA GLU A 221 -7.24 2.90 6.73
C GLU A 221 -6.59 2.12 5.58
N MET A 222 -6.39 0.80 5.76
CA MET A 222 -5.85 -0.09 4.72
C MET A 222 -6.75 -0.17 3.47
N ILE A 223 -8.07 -0.25 3.66
CA ILE A 223 -9.06 -0.29 2.57
C ILE A 223 -9.10 1.04 1.80
N VAL A 224 -9.10 2.17 2.52
CA VAL A 224 -9.08 3.51 1.93
C VAL A 224 -7.80 3.72 1.12
N ARG A 225 -6.64 3.33 1.67
CA ARG A 225 -5.36 3.41 0.98
C ARG A 225 -5.33 2.54 -0.28
N ALA A 226 -5.84 1.31 -0.23
CA ALA A 226 -5.93 0.45 -1.41
C ALA A 226 -6.81 1.06 -2.52
N ALA A 227 -7.93 1.70 -2.15
CA ALA A 227 -8.79 2.42 -3.11
C ALA A 227 -8.12 3.69 -3.66
N GLU A 228 -7.38 4.45 -2.84
CA GLU A 228 -6.57 5.59 -3.29
C GLU A 228 -5.48 5.16 -4.28
N GLU A 229 -4.78 4.06 -4.00
CA GLU A 229 -3.73 3.53 -4.84
C GLU A 229 -4.25 2.98 -6.19
N MET A 230 -5.40 2.30 -6.19
CA MET A 230 -6.12 1.93 -7.41
C MET A 230 -6.45 3.16 -8.28
N ALA A 231 -6.87 4.27 -7.64
CA ALA A 231 -7.23 5.50 -8.35
C ALA A 231 -6.01 6.29 -8.85
N LEU A 232 -4.91 6.32 -8.09
CA LEU A 232 -3.66 6.99 -8.42
C LEU A 232 -2.91 6.32 -9.57
N ARG A 233 -2.83 4.98 -9.58
CA ARG A 233 -2.06 4.20 -10.57
C ARG A 233 -2.67 4.15 -11.98
N GLY A 234 -3.69 4.97 -12.25
CA GLY A 234 -4.18 5.19 -13.60
C GLY A 234 -4.70 3.93 -14.28
N TYR A 235 -5.71 3.27 -13.69
CA TYR A 235 -6.67 2.48 -14.48
C TYR A 235 -7.02 3.31 -15.72
N ASP A 236 -6.84 2.71 -16.93
CA ASP A 236 -6.63 3.45 -18.20
C ASP A 236 -7.52 4.70 -18.30
N GLU A 237 -7.02 5.77 -18.93
CA GLU A 237 -7.78 7.02 -19.12
C GLU A 237 -9.14 6.81 -19.83
N GLN A 238 -9.34 5.65 -20.47
CA GLN A 238 -10.57 5.18 -21.14
C GLN A 238 -11.31 4.03 -20.41
N TYR A 239 -10.89 3.62 -19.21
CA TYR A 239 -11.57 2.58 -18.41
C TYR A 239 -12.58 3.14 -17.40
N PHE A 240 -12.44 4.41 -17.00
CA PHE A 240 -13.39 5.10 -16.13
C PHE A 240 -14.00 6.32 -16.83
N GLU A 241 -14.52 6.11 -18.04
CA GLU A 241 -15.30 7.11 -18.76
C GLU A 241 -16.62 7.37 -18.01
N LEU A 242 -16.63 8.42 -17.19
CA LEU A 242 -17.82 8.91 -16.50
C LEU A 242 -18.79 9.49 -17.54
N MET A 243 -19.70 8.65 -18.00
CA MET A 243 -20.76 9.03 -18.93
C MET A 243 -21.74 9.99 -18.25
N ASP A 244 -22.24 10.96 -19.00
CA ASP A 244 -23.42 11.72 -18.60
C ASP A 244 -24.70 10.87 -18.69
N GLN A 245 -25.82 11.42 -18.22
CA GLN A 245 -27.18 10.85 -18.32
C GLN A 245 -27.66 10.56 -19.76
N HIS A 246 -26.84 10.79 -20.79
CA HIS A 246 -27.11 10.56 -22.21
C HIS A 246 -26.08 9.60 -22.86
N GLY A 247 -25.12 9.07 -22.09
CA GLY A 247 -24.09 8.15 -22.58
C GLY A 247 -22.82 8.83 -23.12
N THR A 248 -22.65 10.14 -22.88
CA THR A 248 -21.51 10.93 -23.40
C THR A 248 -20.35 10.95 -22.40
N PRO A 249 -19.11 10.54 -22.76
CA PRO A 249 -17.98 10.53 -21.83
C PRO A 249 -17.58 11.95 -21.40
N MET A 250 -17.63 12.25 -20.10
CA MET A 250 -17.24 13.54 -19.55
C MET A 250 -15.75 13.60 -19.23
N LYS A 251 -15.01 14.51 -19.88
CA LYS A 251 -13.63 14.84 -19.49
C LYS A 251 -13.63 15.64 -18.19
N LEU A 252 -13.04 15.07 -17.14
CA LEU A 252 -12.97 15.64 -15.79
C LEU A 252 -11.52 15.92 -15.37
N PRO A 253 -11.27 16.92 -14.50
CA PRO A 253 -9.96 17.10 -13.87
C PRO A 253 -9.56 15.85 -13.09
N GLU A 254 -8.26 15.54 -13.06
CA GLU A 254 -7.76 14.31 -12.46
C GLU A 254 -8.13 14.16 -10.98
N ASP A 255 -8.01 15.23 -10.17
CA ASP A 255 -8.42 15.23 -8.76
C ASP A 255 -9.88 14.75 -8.56
N GLN A 256 -10.76 15.11 -9.50
CA GLN A 256 -12.17 14.75 -9.48
C GLN A 256 -12.38 13.31 -9.98
N ARG A 257 -11.70 12.92 -11.06
CA ARG A 257 -11.68 11.53 -11.56
C ARG A 257 -11.25 10.56 -10.45
N GLN A 258 -10.12 10.83 -9.81
CA GLN A 258 -9.60 10.05 -8.69
C GLN A 258 -10.59 10.04 -7.51
N ALA A 259 -11.10 11.21 -7.09
CA ALA A 259 -12.06 11.28 -5.98
C ALA A 259 -13.36 10.48 -6.24
N LEU A 260 -13.86 10.44 -7.47
CA LEU A 260 -15.02 9.63 -7.85
C LEU A 260 -14.71 8.14 -7.92
N MET A 261 -13.55 7.74 -8.43
CA MET A 261 -13.10 6.34 -8.40
C MET A 261 -13.00 5.83 -6.95
N VAL A 262 -12.27 6.53 -6.07
CA VAL A 262 -12.18 6.16 -4.64
C VAL A 262 -13.56 6.17 -3.96
N GLY A 263 -14.43 7.11 -4.32
CA GLY A 263 -15.79 7.20 -3.79
C GLY A 263 -16.66 6.00 -4.17
N MET A 264 -16.77 5.68 -5.47
CA MET A 264 -17.57 4.55 -5.95
C MET A 264 -17.00 3.21 -5.46
N ALA A 265 -15.67 3.12 -5.40
CA ALA A 265 -14.97 1.98 -4.82
C ALA A 265 -15.40 1.74 -3.35
N LEU A 266 -15.27 2.75 -2.49
CA LEU A 266 -15.64 2.62 -1.07
C LEU A 266 -17.15 2.41 -0.85
N HIS A 267 -18.03 2.87 -1.75
CA HIS A 267 -19.46 2.50 -1.74
C HIS A 267 -19.65 1.00 -1.98
N GLY A 268 -18.98 0.44 -3.00
CA GLY A 268 -18.93 -0.99 -3.26
C GLY A 268 -18.47 -1.80 -2.04
N LYS A 269 -17.41 -1.36 -1.35
CA LYS A 269 -16.97 -2.03 -0.11
C LYS A 269 -17.95 -1.91 1.04
N GLY A 270 -18.57 -0.74 1.23
CA GLY A 270 -19.61 -0.54 2.24
C GLY A 270 -20.73 -1.57 2.08
N ASN A 271 -21.21 -1.74 0.84
CA ASN A 271 -22.22 -2.72 0.49
C ASN A 271 -21.72 -4.17 0.56
N ALA A 272 -20.42 -4.44 0.43
CA ALA A 272 -19.84 -5.76 0.65
C ALA A 272 -19.77 -6.12 2.15
N PHE A 273 -19.27 -5.23 3.01
CA PHE A 273 -19.24 -5.45 4.46
C PHE A 273 -20.64 -5.52 5.08
N TRP A 274 -21.59 -4.76 4.54
CA TRP A 274 -23.00 -4.85 4.95
C TRP A 274 -23.58 -6.25 4.66
N ARG A 275 -23.35 -6.81 3.46
CA ARG A 275 -23.69 -8.22 3.15
C ARG A 275 -22.97 -9.23 4.05
N GLN A 276 -21.79 -8.90 4.58
CA GLN A 276 -21.01 -9.72 5.53
C GLN A 276 -21.36 -9.50 7.01
N GLN A 277 -22.39 -8.70 7.31
CA GLN A 277 -22.84 -8.38 8.67
C GLN A 277 -21.81 -7.62 9.55
N ASP A 278 -20.88 -6.86 8.96
CA ASP A 278 -20.08 -5.85 9.68
C ASP A 278 -20.61 -4.43 9.39
N PRO A 279 -21.61 -3.93 10.15
CA PRO A 279 -22.16 -2.60 9.96
C PRO A 279 -21.16 -1.49 10.31
N HIS A 280 -20.12 -1.77 11.11
CA HIS A 280 -19.14 -0.75 11.52
C HIS A 280 -18.12 -0.48 10.41
N LEU A 281 -17.56 -1.53 9.78
CA LEU A 281 -16.71 -1.36 8.60
C LEU A 281 -17.53 -0.89 7.39
N ALA A 282 -18.77 -1.34 7.25
CA ALA A 282 -19.67 -0.85 6.21
C ALA A 282 -19.89 0.67 6.32
N LEU A 283 -20.33 1.16 7.49
CA LEU A 283 -20.50 2.59 7.76
C LEU A 283 -19.19 3.37 7.56
N GLY A 284 -18.06 2.83 8.01
CA GLY A 284 -16.74 3.44 7.82
C GLY A 284 -16.42 3.68 6.34
N CYS A 285 -16.63 2.66 5.50
CA CYS A 285 -16.41 2.77 4.06
C CYS A 285 -17.37 3.78 3.40
N LEU A 286 -18.66 3.78 3.75
CA LEU A 286 -19.64 4.72 3.20
C LEU A 286 -19.37 6.19 3.60
N VAL A 287 -18.95 6.42 4.85
CA VAL A 287 -18.60 7.77 5.35
C VAL A 287 -17.31 8.28 4.71
N GLU A 288 -16.33 7.42 4.45
CA GLU A 288 -15.16 7.79 3.64
C GLU A 288 -15.52 8.03 2.18
N ALA A 289 -16.41 7.23 1.58
CA ALA A 289 -16.91 7.44 0.23
C ALA A 289 -17.51 8.86 0.07
N ASP A 290 -18.43 9.26 0.96
CA ASP A 290 -19.01 10.60 1.00
C ASP A 290 -17.94 11.71 1.10
N LYS A 291 -16.91 11.55 1.94
CA LYS A 291 -15.77 12.50 2.01
C LYS A 291 -15.01 12.62 0.68
N ARG A 292 -14.98 11.57 -0.16
CA ARG A 292 -14.37 11.62 -1.49
C ARG A 292 -15.29 12.28 -2.51
N PHE A 293 -16.57 11.90 -2.57
CA PHE A 293 -17.56 12.54 -3.45
C PHE A 293 -17.64 14.05 -3.20
N ARG A 294 -17.60 14.52 -1.95
CA ARG A 294 -17.60 15.96 -1.60
C ARG A 294 -16.38 16.76 -2.07
N ARG A 295 -15.33 16.13 -2.62
CA ARG A 295 -14.24 16.84 -3.34
C ARG A 295 -14.68 17.30 -4.74
N CYS A 296 -15.76 16.74 -5.27
CA CYS A 296 -16.30 17.08 -6.60
C CYS A 296 -17.30 18.23 -6.53
N PRO A 297 -17.43 19.04 -7.60
CA PRO A 297 -18.37 20.16 -7.64
C PRO A 297 -19.81 19.65 -7.59
N GLU A 298 -20.70 20.36 -6.89
CA GLU A 298 -22.10 19.93 -6.68
C GLU A 298 -22.84 19.62 -8.00
N LYS A 299 -22.55 20.37 -9.07
CA LYS A 299 -23.12 20.13 -10.41
C LYS A 299 -22.83 18.74 -10.97
N LEU A 300 -21.68 18.14 -10.64
CA LEU A 300 -21.30 16.80 -11.07
C LEU A 300 -22.03 15.75 -10.21
N LEU A 301 -22.05 15.97 -8.88
CA LEU A 301 -22.81 15.13 -7.95
C LEU A 301 -24.34 15.16 -8.21
N GLN A 302 -24.85 16.22 -8.83
CA GLN A 302 -26.24 16.33 -9.29
C GLN A 302 -26.57 15.50 -10.54
N VAL A 303 -25.56 15.06 -11.32
CA VAL A 303 -25.72 14.16 -12.48
C VAL A 303 -25.50 12.69 -12.08
N MET A 304 -24.78 12.44 -10.98
CA MET A 304 -24.46 11.08 -10.51
C MET A 304 -25.52 10.57 -9.51
N ASP A 305 -26.50 9.78 -9.99
CA ASP A 305 -27.51 9.16 -9.11
C ASP A 305 -26.89 8.36 -7.94
N ASN A 306 -25.70 7.76 -8.16
CA ASN A 306 -24.95 7.01 -7.15
C ASN A 306 -24.69 7.77 -5.85
N TYR A 307 -24.48 9.09 -5.89
CA TYR A 307 -24.21 9.88 -4.68
C TYR A 307 -25.43 9.94 -3.74
N GLY A 308 -26.64 9.86 -4.30
CA GLY A 308 -27.88 9.84 -3.56
C GLY A 308 -28.12 8.55 -2.78
N PHE A 309 -27.79 7.39 -3.39
CA PHE A 309 -27.96 6.09 -2.75
C PHE A 309 -27.07 5.94 -1.51
N ILE A 310 -25.81 6.41 -1.58
CA ILE A 310 -24.87 6.40 -0.44
C ILE A 310 -25.46 7.08 0.80
N HIS A 311 -26.16 8.20 0.64
CA HIS A 311 -26.79 8.87 1.78
C HIS A 311 -27.95 8.08 2.38
N LEU A 312 -28.70 7.33 1.56
CA LEU A 312 -29.74 6.45 2.07
C LEU A 312 -29.12 5.23 2.77
N ASP A 313 -28.06 4.64 2.21
CA ASP A 313 -27.33 3.50 2.80
C ASP A 313 -26.69 3.88 4.15
N ILE A 314 -26.05 5.05 4.26
CA ILE A 314 -25.49 5.59 5.51
C ILE A 314 -26.60 5.71 6.58
N VAL A 315 -27.75 6.30 6.22
CA VAL A 315 -28.86 6.47 7.17
C VAL A 315 -29.48 5.13 7.54
N TRP A 316 -29.56 4.18 6.61
CA TRP A 316 -30.05 2.84 6.89
C TRP A 316 -29.17 2.13 7.92
N ILE A 317 -27.84 2.20 7.78
CA ILE A 317 -26.93 1.63 8.78
C ILE A 317 -27.03 2.38 10.12
N TYR A 318 -27.20 3.71 10.14
CA TYR A 318 -27.44 4.44 11.38
C TYR A 318 -28.75 4.04 12.08
N VAL A 319 -29.83 3.81 11.34
CA VAL A 319 -31.11 3.31 11.87
C VAL A 319 -30.93 1.93 12.50
N LEU A 320 -30.15 1.05 11.87
CA LEU A 320 -29.92 -0.33 12.31
C LEU A 320 -28.95 -0.44 13.50
N LEU A 321 -27.90 0.38 13.53
CA LEU A 321 -27.01 0.51 14.71
C LEU A 321 -27.74 1.14 15.90
N ALA A 322 -28.74 1.99 15.64
CA ALA A 322 -29.59 2.67 16.61
C ALA A 322 -28.87 3.43 17.75
N ASP A 323 -27.59 3.78 17.53
CA ASP A 323 -26.77 4.53 18.47
C ASP A 323 -27.15 6.02 18.44
N PRO A 324 -27.58 6.62 19.57
CA PRO A 324 -28.02 8.02 19.61
C PRO A 324 -26.89 9.02 19.35
N SER A 325 -25.60 8.63 19.39
CA SER A 325 -24.48 9.51 19.05
C SER A 325 -24.47 9.93 17.57
N PHE A 326 -25.15 9.18 16.69
CA PHE A 326 -25.22 9.49 15.26
C PHE A 326 -26.45 10.31 14.83
N LEU A 327 -27.31 10.75 15.75
CA LEU A 327 -28.58 11.42 15.41
C LEU A 327 -28.42 12.64 14.49
N ASP A 328 -27.45 13.52 14.77
CA ASP A 328 -27.20 14.71 13.94
C ASP A 328 -26.66 14.36 12.54
N HIS A 329 -25.88 13.27 12.44
CA HIS A 329 -25.37 12.76 11.17
C HIS A 329 -26.50 12.13 10.34
N ALA A 330 -27.32 11.26 10.95
CA ALA A 330 -28.50 10.70 10.31
C ALA A 330 -29.46 11.81 9.84
N ALA A 331 -29.67 12.86 10.64
CA ALA A 331 -30.47 14.03 10.28
C ALA A 331 -29.89 14.88 9.13
N LEU A 332 -28.57 14.83 8.89
CA LEU A 332 -27.95 15.44 7.71
C LEU A 332 -28.18 14.57 6.46
N HIS A 333 -27.72 13.32 6.50
CA HIS A 333 -27.78 12.42 5.34
C HIS A 333 -29.21 12.14 4.87
N LEU A 334 -30.18 12.05 5.78
CA LEU A 334 -31.58 11.81 5.43
C LEU A 334 -32.22 12.96 4.64
N ARG A 335 -31.80 14.21 4.88
CA ARG A 335 -32.24 15.36 4.09
C ARG A 335 -31.64 15.33 2.68
N LEU A 336 -30.37 14.94 2.56
CA LEU A 336 -29.69 14.80 1.28
C LEU A 336 -30.31 13.66 0.45
N ALA A 337 -30.69 12.54 1.09
CA ALA A 337 -31.41 11.44 0.45
C ALA A 337 -32.84 11.82 0.00
N GLU A 338 -33.61 12.57 0.80
CA GLU A 338 -34.93 13.08 0.37
C GLU A 338 -34.80 14.04 -0.81
N GLU A 339 -33.85 14.97 -0.75
CA GLU A 339 -33.62 15.95 -1.82
C GLU A 339 -33.18 15.26 -3.11
N PHE A 340 -32.30 14.26 -3.03
CA PHE A 340 -31.93 13.40 -4.15
C PHE A 340 -33.14 12.73 -4.80
N LEU A 341 -33.91 11.92 -4.06
CA LEU A 341 -35.05 11.17 -4.62
C LEU A 341 -36.11 12.12 -5.24
N ARG A 342 -36.32 13.30 -4.62
CA ARG A 342 -37.18 14.37 -5.16
C ARG A 342 -36.65 14.94 -6.49
N ARG A 343 -35.33 15.10 -6.66
CA ARG A 343 -34.70 15.55 -7.91
C ARG A 343 -34.78 14.46 -9.01
N SER A 344 -34.40 13.22 -8.68
CA SER A 344 -34.33 12.13 -9.65
C SER A 344 -35.70 11.66 -10.14
N HIS A 345 -36.73 11.56 -9.29
CA HIS A 345 -38.07 11.07 -9.69
C HIS A 345 -39.16 12.16 -9.83
N GLY A 346 -38.87 13.39 -9.38
CA GLY A 346 -39.79 14.53 -9.42
C GLY A 346 -40.79 14.56 -8.26
N HIS A 347 -41.38 15.74 -8.01
CA HIS A 347 -42.22 16.02 -6.84
C HIS A 347 -43.47 15.13 -6.67
N GLY A 348 -43.90 14.41 -7.71
CA GLY A 348 -45.08 13.53 -7.71
C GLY A 348 -44.87 12.19 -8.42
N LEU A 349 -43.63 11.65 -8.42
CA LEU A 349 -43.23 10.45 -9.16
C LEU A 349 -43.56 10.54 -10.66
N GLU A 350 -43.46 11.73 -11.23
CA GLU A 350 -43.98 12.05 -12.56
C GLU A 350 -43.12 11.47 -13.67
N LYS A 351 -41.80 11.44 -13.48
CA LYS A 351 -40.85 10.76 -14.37
C LYS A 351 -41.04 9.24 -14.36
N LEU A 352 -41.45 8.67 -13.22
CA LEU A 352 -41.55 7.23 -13.01
C LEU A 352 -42.57 6.59 -13.96
N LYS A 353 -43.68 7.27 -14.21
CA LYS A 353 -44.86 6.83 -14.99
C LYS A 353 -44.58 6.51 -16.48
N GLN A 354 -43.35 6.62 -16.95
CA GLN A 354 -42.95 6.37 -18.34
C GLN A 354 -42.06 5.12 -18.53
N GLY A 355 -41.56 4.50 -17.46
CA GLY A 355 -40.66 3.34 -17.55
C GLY A 355 -41.00 2.23 -16.55
N VAL A 356 -41.51 1.10 -17.03
CA VAL A 356 -41.97 -0.02 -16.18
C VAL A 356 -40.86 -0.58 -15.29
N GLU A 357 -39.62 -0.66 -15.78
CA GLU A 357 -38.51 -1.29 -15.04
C GLU A 357 -38.05 -0.45 -13.84
N GLN A 358 -38.12 0.89 -13.93
CA GLN A 358 -37.69 1.80 -12.86
C GLN A 358 -38.67 1.88 -11.68
N HIS A 359 -39.88 1.31 -11.80
CA HIS A 359 -40.93 1.50 -10.81
C HIS A 359 -40.70 0.78 -9.46
N VAL A 360 -39.95 -0.33 -9.44
CA VAL A 360 -39.80 -1.18 -8.23
C VAL A 360 -38.72 -0.71 -7.30
N ASP A 361 -37.53 -0.52 -7.84
CA ASP A 361 -36.32 -0.22 -7.07
C ASP A 361 -36.51 1.12 -6.34
N VAL A 362 -37.09 2.10 -7.04
CA VAL A 362 -37.52 3.38 -6.48
C VAL A 362 -38.55 3.22 -5.35
N GLY A 363 -39.45 2.24 -5.42
CA GLY A 363 -40.38 1.92 -4.33
C GLY A 363 -39.68 1.48 -3.05
N VAL A 364 -38.63 0.65 -3.15
CA VAL A 364 -37.81 0.20 -2.01
C VAL A 364 -37.01 1.37 -1.41
N LEU A 365 -36.51 2.28 -2.25
CA LEU A 365 -35.80 3.50 -1.80
C LEU A 365 -36.72 4.42 -0.99
N TYR A 366 -37.95 4.68 -1.46
CA TYR A 366 -38.93 5.47 -0.71
C TYR A 366 -39.37 4.78 0.59
N LEU A 367 -39.56 3.45 0.59
CA LEU A 367 -39.86 2.69 1.81
C LEU A 367 -38.76 2.90 2.87
N ARG A 368 -37.48 2.71 2.51
CA ARG A 368 -36.35 2.95 3.44
C ARG A 368 -36.27 4.41 3.91
N LEU A 369 -36.53 5.38 3.01
CA LEU A 369 -36.59 6.80 3.36
C LEU A 369 -37.67 7.07 4.42
N HIS A 370 -38.88 6.54 4.25
CA HIS A 370 -40.00 6.77 5.18
C HIS A 370 -39.81 6.03 6.52
N ILE A 371 -39.20 4.85 6.52
CA ILE A 371 -38.77 4.18 7.75
C ILE A 371 -37.75 5.06 8.50
N ALA A 372 -36.69 5.51 7.82
CA ALA A 372 -35.68 6.36 8.43
C ALA A 372 -36.24 7.69 8.97
N GLN A 373 -37.20 8.30 8.25
CA GLN A 373 -37.93 9.48 8.72
C GLN A 373 -38.77 9.18 9.97
N ALA A 374 -39.45 8.03 10.03
CA ALA A 374 -40.21 7.61 11.21
C ALA A 374 -39.31 7.38 12.43
N VAL A 375 -38.18 6.69 12.25
CA VAL A 375 -37.19 6.41 13.29
C VAL A 375 -36.56 7.69 13.82
N LEU A 376 -36.06 8.56 12.94
CA LEU A 376 -35.44 9.82 13.36
C LEU A 376 -36.46 10.75 14.04
N ALA A 377 -37.70 10.80 13.55
CA ALA A 377 -38.78 11.56 14.19
C ALA A 377 -39.13 11.00 15.58
N HIS A 378 -39.10 9.67 15.75
CA HIS A 378 -39.32 9.03 17.05
C HIS A 378 -38.20 9.37 18.04
N LEU A 379 -36.94 9.18 17.64
CA LEU A 379 -35.76 9.43 18.49
C LEU A 379 -35.58 10.93 18.83
N THR A 380 -36.00 11.84 17.95
CA THR A 380 -36.06 13.29 18.22
C THR A 380 -37.34 13.74 18.96
N GLY A 381 -38.18 12.81 19.41
CA GLY A 381 -39.38 13.07 20.22
C GLY A 381 -40.60 13.61 19.46
N LYS A 382 -40.51 13.74 18.13
CA LYS A 382 -41.58 14.25 17.24
C LYS A 382 -42.64 13.18 16.95
N ARG A 383 -43.33 12.66 17.98
CA ARG A 383 -44.24 11.50 17.86
C ARG A 383 -45.28 11.61 16.73
N GLY A 384 -45.81 12.80 16.44
CA GLY A 384 -46.78 13.00 15.33
C GLY A 384 -46.18 12.84 13.93
N GLU A 385 -44.93 13.27 13.72
CA GLU A 385 -44.21 13.08 12.46
C GLU A 385 -43.83 11.60 12.29
N ALA A 386 -43.46 10.93 13.39
CA ALA A 386 -43.15 9.49 13.41
C ALA A 386 -44.35 8.61 13.02
N VAL A 387 -45.54 8.88 13.58
CA VAL A 387 -46.79 8.15 13.24
C VAL A 387 -47.11 8.28 11.75
N LEU A 388 -47.14 9.52 11.23
CA LEU A 388 -47.47 9.76 9.81
C LEU A 388 -46.50 9.06 8.85
N LYS A 389 -45.22 8.93 9.24
CA LYS A 389 -44.20 8.28 8.42
C LYS A 389 -44.18 6.76 8.55
N ILE A 390 -44.47 6.19 9.71
CA ILE A 390 -44.59 4.73 9.84
C ILE A 390 -45.87 4.23 9.14
N GLU A 391 -46.99 4.95 9.23
CA GLU A 391 -48.23 4.67 8.47
C GLU A 391 -48.03 4.81 6.95
N GLN A 392 -47.08 5.63 6.51
CA GLN A 392 -46.68 5.70 5.10
C GLN A 392 -45.84 4.47 4.70
N ALA A 393 -44.78 4.17 5.44
CA ALA A 393 -43.93 3.01 5.20
C ALA A 393 -44.71 1.68 5.19
N MET A 394 -45.66 1.49 6.11
CA MET A 394 -46.52 0.29 6.14
C MET A 394 -47.35 0.10 4.86
N ARG A 395 -47.88 1.19 4.27
CA ARG A 395 -48.67 1.14 3.02
C ARG A 395 -47.79 0.83 1.82
N GLU A 396 -46.57 1.36 1.78
CA GLU A 396 -45.59 1.11 0.72
C GLU A 396 -45.07 -0.35 0.82
N LEU A 397 -44.73 -0.82 2.01
CA LEU A 397 -44.40 -2.22 2.30
C LEU A 397 -45.52 -3.18 1.86
N SER A 398 -46.79 -2.87 2.15
CA SER A 398 -47.92 -3.73 1.74
C SER A 398 -48.15 -3.80 0.23
N GLN A 399 -47.63 -2.84 -0.54
CA GLN A 399 -47.68 -2.84 -2.01
C GLN A 399 -46.48 -3.56 -2.63
N LEU A 400 -45.32 -3.51 -1.97
CA LEU A 400 -44.07 -4.14 -2.43
C LEU A 400 -43.94 -5.62 -2.00
N LYS A 401 -44.69 -6.07 -0.99
CA LYS A 401 -44.63 -7.46 -0.50
C LYS A 401 -45.16 -8.44 -1.56
N VAL A 402 -44.36 -9.45 -1.85
CA VAL A 402 -44.65 -10.54 -2.80
C VAL A 402 -45.29 -11.73 -2.04
N LYS A 403 -45.95 -12.65 -2.74
CA LYS A 403 -46.41 -13.92 -2.16
C LYS A 403 -45.38 -15.03 -2.35
N ASP A 404 -45.03 -15.70 -1.26
CA ASP A 404 -44.09 -16.82 -1.22
C ASP A 404 -44.53 -17.97 -2.16
N ASP A 405 -45.84 -18.21 -2.29
CA ASP A 405 -46.43 -19.15 -3.25
C ASP A 405 -46.04 -18.85 -4.70
N ASP A 406 -45.99 -17.56 -5.08
CA ASP A 406 -45.74 -17.13 -6.46
C ASP A 406 -44.22 -17.12 -6.76
N VAL A 407 -43.40 -16.84 -5.74
CA VAL A 407 -41.93 -16.99 -5.77
C VAL A 407 -41.54 -18.46 -5.91
N SER A 408 -42.18 -19.34 -5.15
CA SER A 408 -41.91 -20.79 -5.16
C SER A 408 -42.11 -21.38 -6.57
N LYS A 409 -43.17 -20.98 -7.28
CA LYS A 409 -43.42 -21.40 -8.67
C LYS A 409 -42.32 -20.95 -9.64
N LEU A 410 -41.76 -19.75 -9.46
CA LEU A 410 -40.63 -19.28 -10.29
C LEU A 410 -39.33 -20.03 -9.93
N MET A 411 -39.13 -20.39 -8.66
CA MET A 411 -38.01 -21.24 -8.25
C MET A 411 -38.12 -22.67 -8.79
N GLU A 412 -39.33 -23.24 -8.84
CA GLU A 412 -39.61 -24.52 -9.53
C GLU A 412 -39.31 -24.45 -11.04
N MET A 413 -39.43 -23.26 -11.66
CA MET A 413 -39.04 -23.01 -13.05
C MET A 413 -37.52 -22.76 -13.25
N GLY A 414 -36.71 -22.78 -12.18
CA GLY A 414 -35.25 -22.59 -12.26
C GLY A 414 -34.77 -21.14 -12.19
N TYR A 415 -35.61 -20.20 -11.73
CA TYR A 415 -35.19 -18.84 -11.39
C TYR A 415 -34.68 -18.76 -9.94
N SER A 416 -33.76 -17.83 -9.65
CA SER A 416 -33.34 -17.61 -8.25
C SER A 416 -34.43 -16.90 -7.45
N CYS A 417 -34.39 -17.03 -6.12
CA CYS A 417 -35.32 -16.34 -5.20
C CYS A 417 -35.31 -14.82 -5.45
N ARG A 418 -34.11 -14.21 -5.56
CA ARG A 418 -33.92 -12.77 -5.82
C ARG A 418 -34.52 -12.31 -7.14
N GLU A 419 -34.21 -12.99 -8.25
CA GLU A 419 -34.80 -12.68 -9.56
C GLU A 419 -36.33 -12.79 -9.52
N SER A 420 -36.85 -13.82 -8.83
CA SER A 420 -38.28 -14.06 -8.67
C SER A 420 -38.97 -12.96 -7.87
N HIS A 421 -38.39 -12.53 -6.73
CA HIS A 421 -38.90 -11.40 -5.95
C HIS A 421 -38.82 -10.08 -6.74
N ARG A 422 -37.69 -9.76 -7.40
CA ARG A 422 -37.56 -8.56 -8.25
C ARG A 422 -38.61 -8.53 -9.34
N ALA A 423 -38.78 -9.63 -10.08
CA ALA A 423 -39.70 -9.72 -11.21
C ALA A 423 -41.17 -9.74 -10.82
N LEU A 424 -41.54 -10.36 -9.69
CA LEU A 424 -42.91 -10.31 -9.18
C LEU A 424 -43.27 -8.93 -8.61
N ARG A 425 -42.30 -8.18 -8.06
CA ARG A 425 -42.46 -6.74 -7.83
C ARG A 425 -42.63 -5.99 -9.16
N ALA A 426 -41.75 -6.28 -10.15
CA ALA A 426 -41.83 -5.94 -11.58
C ALA A 426 -43.26 -5.90 -12.11
N CYS A 427 -43.88 -7.06 -12.04
CA CYS A 427 -45.07 -7.38 -12.80
C CYS A 427 -46.35 -7.42 -11.94
N GLN A 428 -46.36 -6.72 -10.79
CA GLN A 428 -47.50 -6.62 -9.88
C GLN A 428 -48.08 -8.01 -9.50
N GLN A 429 -47.19 -8.92 -9.14
CA GLN A 429 -47.46 -10.34 -8.81
C GLN A 429 -47.97 -11.21 -10.00
N SER A 430 -47.85 -10.75 -11.25
CA SER A 430 -48.12 -11.57 -12.45
C SER A 430 -46.94 -12.49 -12.78
N ILE A 431 -47.09 -13.80 -12.54
CA ILE A 431 -46.07 -14.82 -12.84
C ILE A 431 -45.67 -14.80 -14.32
N ALA A 432 -46.63 -14.71 -15.24
CA ALA A 432 -46.35 -14.81 -16.68
C ALA A 432 -45.47 -13.65 -17.19
N ALA A 433 -45.77 -12.43 -16.75
CA ALA A 433 -44.94 -11.26 -17.08
C ALA A 433 -43.61 -11.27 -16.31
N ALA A 434 -43.57 -11.82 -15.09
CA ALA A 434 -42.32 -11.99 -14.34
C ALA A 434 -41.34 -12.94 -15.06
N VAL A 435 -41.83 -14.04 -15.65
CA VAL A 435 -41.02 -14.95 -16.49
C VAL A 435 -40.43 -14.21 -17.71
N GLU A 436 -41.24 -13.42 -18.40
CA GLU A 436 -40.80 -12.61 -19.54
C GLU A 436 -39.74 -11.56 -19.11
N PHE A 437 -39.99 -10.87 -18.00
CA PHE A 437 -39.07 -9.89 -17.42
C PHE A 437 -37.71 -10.50 -17.04
N ILE A 438 -37.67 -11.65 -16.35
CA ILE A 438 -36.40 -12.30 -15.98
C ILE A 438 -35.63 -12.73 -17.23
N ASN A 439 -36.31 -13.27 -18.24
CA ASN A 439 -35.65 -13.71 -19.48
C ASN A 439 -35.07 -12.52 -20.25
N ASN A 440 -35.82 -11.43 -20.39
CA ASN A 440 -35.34 -10.19 -21.03
C ASN A 440 -34.15 -9.59 -20.26
N GLN A 441 -34.22 -9.54 -18.93
CA GLN A 441 -33.13 -9.05 -18.07
C GLN A 441 -31.87 -9.93 -18.16
N ARG A 442 -32.03 -11.27 -18.21
CA ARG A 442 -30.91 -12.20 -18.44
C ARG A 442 -30.28 -12.00 -19.81
N GLU A 443 -31.08 -11.84 -20.87
CA GLU A 443 -30.57 -11.59 -22.23
C GLU A 443 -29.84 -10.24 -22.33
N MET A 444 -30.37 -9.19 -21.71
CA MET A 444 -29.72 -7.87 -21.66
C MET A 444 -28.41 -7.90 -20.89
N LYS A 445 -28.36 -8.53 -19.70
CA LYS A 445 -27.11 -8.67 -18.92
C LYS A 445 -26.08 -9.52 -19.65
N GLU A 446 -26.50 -10.57 -20.36
CA GLU A 446 -25.59 -11.41 -21.13
C GLU A 446 -25.04 -10.67 -22.37
N ARG A 447 -25.91 -9.94 -23.10
CA ARG A 447 -25.50 -9.04 -24.18
C ARG A 447 -24.52 -7.96 -23.70
N GLN A 448 -24.73 -7.40 -22.51
CA GLN A 448 -23.82 -6.43 -21.90
C GLN A 448 -22.46 -7.05 -21.58
N ARG A 449 -22.42 -8.20 -20.89
CA ARG A 449 -21.16 -8.92 -20.61
C ARG A 449 -20.39 -9.28 -21.88
N GLN A 450 -21.08 -9.74 -22.91
CA GLN A 450 -20.47 -10.08 -24.20
C GLN A 450 -19.86 -8.85 -24.86
N LYS A 451 -20.53 -7.68 -24.76
CA LYS A 451 -19.97 -6.41 -25.19
C LYS A 451 -18.76 -6.00 -24.34
N GLU A 452 -18.85 -6.02 -23.01
CA GLU A 452 -17.76 -5.67 -22.10
C GLU A 452 -16.52 -6.56 -22.29
N LEU A 453 -16.72 -7.85 -22.54
CA LEU A 453 -15.66 -8.80 -22.87
C LEU A 453 -15.05 -8.50 -24.25
N GLN A 454 -15.88 -8.19 -25.26
CA GLN A 454 -15.39 -7.80 -26.58
C GLN A 454 -14.62 -6.47 -26.52
N ASP A 455 -15.16 -5.46 -25.83
CA ASP A 455 -14.51 -4.17 -25.58
C ASP A 455 -13.17 -4.36 -24.83
N ARG A 456 -13.07 -5.32 -23.89
CA ARG A 456 -11.83 -5.68 -23.18
C ARG A 456 -10.81 -6.36 -24.10
N MET A 457 -11.26 -7.28 -24.98
CA MET A 457 -10.40 -7.93 -25.97
C MET A 457 -9.90 -6.93 -27.02
N ASP A 458 -10.77 -6.07 -27.52
CA ASP A 458 -10.45 -5.03 -28.51
C ASP A 458 -9.46 -4.00 -27.94
N ARG A 459 -9.57 -3.65 -26.64
CA ARG A 459 -8.54 -2.83 -25.94
C ARG A 459 -7.19 -3.54 -25.86
N GLN A 460 -7.15 -4.83 -25.48
CA GLN A 460 -5.90 -5.59 -25.42
C GLN A 460 -5.26 -5.74 -26.80
N GLU A 461 -6.07 -5.87 -27.85
CA GLU A 461 -5.62 -5.99 -29.22
C GLU A 461 -5.11 -4.64 -29.78
N ALA A 462 -5.84 -3.55 -29.57
CA ALA A 462 -5.39 -2.20 -29.92
C ALA A 462 -4.04 -1.85 -29.26
N LYS A 463 -3.85 -2.20 -27.98
CA LYS A 463 -2.57 -2.01 -27.26
C LYS A 463 -1.40 -2.77 -27.91
N ARG A 464 -1.62 -3.89 -28.60
CA ARG A 464 -0.56 -4.62 -29.34
C ARG A 464 -0.15 -3.93 -30.64
N TYR A 465 -1.03 -3.12 -31.22
CA TYR A 465 -0.75 -2.35 -32.44
C TYR A 465 -0.21 -0.94 -32.16
N GLY A 466 -0.18 -0.52 -30.89
CA GLY A 466 0.30 0.80 -30.51
C GLY A 466 -0.65 1.92 -30.92
N GLN A 467 -0.08 3.08 -31.24
CA GLN A 467 -0.82 4.33 -31.45
C GLN A 467 -0.67 4.89 -32.87
N THR A 468 -1.60 5.76 -33.25
CA THR A 468 -1.59 6.56 -34.47
C THR A 468 -0.63 7.76 -34.37
N VAL A 469 -0.46 8.50 -35.47
CA VAL A 469 0.32 9.76 -35.50
C VAL A 469 -0.13 10.80 -34.45
N ASN A 470 -1.38 10.76 -34.00
CA ASN A 470 -1.93 11.68 -32.98
C ASN A 470 -2.05 11.04 -31.58
N ASN A 471 -1.31 9.95 -31.32
CA ASN A 471 -1.31 9.18 -30.06
C ASN A 471 -2.64 8.48 -29.71
N ASN A 472 -3.60 8.38 -30.65
CA ASN A 472 -4.83 7.62 -30.44
C ASN A 472 -4.54 6.11 -30.58
N PHE A 473 -5.27 5.24 -29.87
CA PHE A 473 -5.26 3.81 -30.16
C PHE A 473 -6.04 3.51 -31.45
N ILE A 474 -5.72 2.39 -32.11
CA ILE A 474 -6.43 1.98 -33.34
C ILE A 474 -7.87 1.58 -33.02
N GLU A 475 -8.84 2.12 -33.76
CA GLU A 475 -10.25 1.75 -33.61
C GLU A 475 -10.52 0.37 -34.22
N MET A 476 -10.73 -0.63 -33.35
CA MET A 476 -10.96 -2.01 -33.78
C MET A 476 -12.23 -2.18 -34.64
N ALA A 477 -13.25 -1.32 -34.46
CA ALA A 477 -14.42 -1.29 -35.34
C ALA A 477 -14.04 -0.90 -36.78
N VAL A 478 -13.22 0.15 -36.95
CA VAL A 478 -12.75 0.59 -38.27
C VAL A 478 -11.85 -0.48 -38.90
N LEU A 479 -10.92 -1.05 -38.13
CA LEU A 479 -10.05 -2.15 -38.55
C LEU A 479 -10.88 -3.33 -39.09
N ARG A 480 -11.88 -3.80 -38.35
CA ARG A 480 -12.78 -4.90 -38.78
C ARG A 480 -13.49 -4.58 -40.10
N THR A 481 -14.01 -3.37 -40.29
CA THR A 481 -14.65 -2.99 -41.57
C THR A 481 -13.68 -2.97 -42.75
N LEU A 482 -12.40 -2.66 -42.52
CA LEU A 482 -11.38 -2.66 -43.58
C LEU A 482 -10.88 -4.08 -43.90
N GLU A 483 -10.87 -5.00 -42.93
CA GLU A 483 -10.68 -6.44 -43.19
C GLU A 483 -11.86 -7.03 -43.99
N GLU A 484 -13.10 -6.58 -43.77
CA GLU A 484 -14.28 -7.03 -44.53
C GLU A 484 -14.22 -6.65 -46.03
N PHE A 485 -13.48 -5.60 -46.40
CA PHE A 485 -13.16 -5.28 -47.80
C PHE A 485 -12.10 -6.19 -48.42
N GLY A 486 -11.50 -7.10 -47.65
CA GLY A 486 -10.52 -8.10 -48.10
C GLY A 486 -9.05 -7.68 -47.99
N PHE A 487 -8.76 -6.55 -47.34
CA PHE A 487 -7.38 -6.13 -47.06
C PHE A 487 -6.76 -6.96 -45.93
N SER A 488 -5.44 -7.14 -45.93
CA SER A 488 -4.76 -7.88 -44.86
C SER A 488 -4.63 -7.04 -43.59
N ARG A 489 -4.80 -7.69 -42.42
CA ARG A 489 -4.76 -7.06 -41.10
C ARG A 489 -3.54 -6.16 -40.86
N GLU A 490 -2.37 -6.59 -41.34
CA GLU A 490 -1.11 -5.84 -41.19
C GLU A 490 -1.10 -4.53 -41.99
N LEU A 491 -1.61 -4.55 -43.23
CA LEU A 491 -1.75 -3.35 -44.06
C LEU A 491 -2.82 -2.40 -43.51
N VAL A 492 -3.93 -2.95 -43.00
CA VAL A 492 -5.01 -2.17 -42.37
C VAL A 492 -4.51 -1.46 -41.11
N VAL A 493 -3.74 -2.15 -40.26
CA VAL A 493 -3.09 -1.56 -39.07
C VAL A 493 -2.16 -0.41 -39.47
N GLU A 494 -1.28 -0.62 -40.44
CA GLU A 494 -0.34 0.42 -40.90
C GLU A 494 -1.08 1.63 -41.49
N ALA A 495 -2.12 1.39 -42.31
CA ALA A 495 -2.94 2.47 -42.88
C ALA A 495 -3.65 3.27 -41.78
N LEU A 496 -4.23 2.62 -40.77
CA LEU A 496 -4.93 3.29 -39.66
C LEU A 496 -3.97 4.07 -38.74
N GLN A 497 -2.76 3.55 -38.49
CA GLN A 497 -1.70 4.27 -37.78
C GLN A 497 -1.37 5.59 -38.48
N GLN A 498 -1.15 5.55 -39.81
CA GLN A 498 -0.76 6.71 -40.62
C GLN A 498 -1.90 7.70 -40.88
N THR A 499 -3.17 7.27 -40.82
CA THR A 499 -4.36 8.10 -41.12
C THR A 499 -5.21 8.48 -39.91
N ASP A 500 -4.72 8.21 -38.69
CA ASP A 500 -5.40 8.51 -37.43
C ASP A 500 -6.86 8.01 -37.39
N ASN A 501 -7.04 6.71 -37.63
CA ASN A 501 -8.34 6.02 -37.71
C ASN A 501 -9.33 6.52 -38.80
N ASN A 502 -8.92 7.43 -39.69
CA ASN A 502 -9.80 7.96 -40.73
C ASN A 502 -10.06 6.93 -41.85
N GLN A 503 -11.08 6.09 -41.64
CA GLN A 503 -11.52 5.00 -42.51
C GLN A 503 -11.45 5.32 -44.03
N GLY A 504 -11.87 6.52 -44.43
CA GLY A 504 -11.87 6.94 -45.83
C GLY A 504 -10.46 7.13 -46.39
N GLN A 505 -9.57 7.77 -45.62
CA GLN A 505 -8.16 7.94 -45.98
C GLN A 505 -7.39 6.62 -45.89
N SER A 506 -7.69 5.77 -44.90
CA SER A 506 -7.08 4.43 -44.78
C SER A 506 -7.42 3.58 -46.01
N LEU A 507 -8.69 3.56 -46.43
CA LEU A 507 -9.15 2.84 -47.61
C LEU A 507 -8.55 3.42 -48.90
N GLU A 508 -8.38 4.74 -49.00
CA GLU A 508 -7.71 5.37 -50.14
C GLU A 508 -6.24 4.93 -50.25
N LEU A 509 -5.49 4.92 -49.14
CA LEU A 509 -4.11 4.44 -49.07
C LEU A 509 -3.99 2.94 -49.43
N LEU A 510 -4.87 2.11 -48.86
CA LEU A 510 -4.93 0.67 -49.13
C LEU A 510 -5.22 0.35 -50.61
N MET A 511 -6.04 1.17 -51.28
CA MET A 511 -6.38 0.98 -52.69
C MET A 511 -5.37 1.60 -53.68
N GLN A 512 -4.78 2.76 -53.35
CA GLN A 512 -3.92 3.50 -54.28
C GLN A 512 -2.42 3.24 -54.09
N SER A 513 -1.97 2.81 -52.92
CA SER A 513 -0.53 2.73 -52.59
C SER A 513 -0.17 1.64 -51.55
N PRO A 514 -0.60 0.37 -51.73
CA PRO A 514 -0.26 -0.72 -50.81
C PRO A 514 1.25 -0.95 -50.69
N GLU A 515 2.03 -0.73 -51.77
CA GLU A 515 3.50 -0.87 -51.76
C GLU A 515 4.17 0.03 -50.70
N ILE A 516 3.63 1.23 -50.43
CA ILE A 516 4.18 2.13 -49.40
C ILE A 516 3.98 1.52 -48.01
N LEU A 517 2.79 0.97 -47.73
CA LEU A 517 2.47 0.30 -46.47
C LEU A 517 3.33 -0.98 -46.30
N GLU A 518 3.51 -1.77 -47.36
CA GLU A 518 4.40 -2.94 -47.35
C GLU A 518 5.85 -2.57 -47.04
N THR A 519 6.39 -1.49 -47.64
CA THR A 519 7.75 -1.03 -47.33
C THR A 519 7.89 -0.54 -45.89
N ALA A 520 6.90 0.17 -45.33
CA ALA A 520 6.90 0.60 -43.93
C ALA A 520 6.90 -0.59 -42.94
N ILE A 521 6.12 -1.63 -43.23
CA ILE A 521 6.07 -2.88 -42.44
C ILE A 521 7.41 -3.62 -42.53
N LEU A 522 8.01 -3.72 -43.73
CA LEU A 522 9.32 -4.37 -43.94
C LEU A 522 10.45 -3.60 -43.24
N GLU A 523 10.45 -2.27 -43.29
CA GLU A 523 11.41 -1.45 -42.52
C GLU A 523 11.24 -1.64 -41.01
N ARG A 524 10.01 -1.69 -40.49
CA ARG A 524 9.76 -1.88 -39.06
C ARG A 524 10.19 -3.27 -38.59
N ARG A 525 9.99 -4.30 -39.41
CA ARG A 525 10.51 -5.65 -39.18
C ARG A 525 12.04 -5.68 -39.19
N SER A 526 12.69 -5.10 -40.22
CA SER A 526 14.15 -5.13 -40.32
C SER A 526 14.86 -4.36 -39.21
N LYS A 527 14.27 -3.25 -38.74
CA LYS A 527 14.71 -2.52 -37.53
C LYS A 527 14.60 -3.42 -36.30
N LYS A 528 13.44 -4.05 -36.04
CA LYS A 528 13.28 -4.95 -34.88
C LYS A 528 14.23 -6.16 -34.92
N GLU A 529 14.45 -6.76 -36.10
CA GLU A 529 15.44 -7.84 -36.25
C GLU A 529 16.88 -7.37 -35.98
N GLU A 530 17.20 -6.12 -36.28
CA GLU A 530 18.49 -5.49 -35.98
C GLU A 530 18.63 -5.26 -34.47
N GLU A 531 17.63 -4.65 -33.83
CA GLU A 531 17.53 -4.44 -32.38
C GLU A 531 17.66 -5.77 -31.59
N GLU A 532 16.96 -6.83 -32.02
CA GLU A 532 17.04 -8.17 -31.41
C GLU A 532 18.43 -8.80 -31.58
N ARG A 533 19.10 -8.63 -32.73
CA ARG A 533 20.48 -9.10 -32.95
C ARG A 533 21.49 -8.34 -32.10
N GLN A 534 21.26 -7.05 -31.88
CA GLN A 534 22.09 -6.18 -31.04
C GLN A 534 21.92 -6.51 -29.55
N LEU A 535 20.69 -6.74 -29.08
CA LEU A 535 20.39 -7.24 -27.73
C LEU A 535 21.05 -8.61 -27.50
N LYS A 536 20.90 -9.54 -28.44
CA LYS A 536 21.52 -10.87 -28.39
C LYS A 536 23.06 -10.81 -28.33
N THR A 537 23.68 -9.82 -28.96
CA THR A 537 25.12 -9.60 -28.88
C THR A 537 25.57 -9.22 -27.46
N LEU A 538 24.77 -8.43 -26.73
CA LEU A 538 25.05 -8.11 -25.32
C LEU A 538 24.80 -9.32 -24.40
N LEU A 539 23.75 -10.11 -24.64
CA LEU A 539 23.50 -11.36 -23.92
C LEU A 539 24.65 -12.37 -24.10
N GLU A 540 25.20 -12.48 -25.31
CA GLU A 540 26.37 -13.35 -25.60
C GLU A 540 27.67 -12.82 -24.98
N LEU A 541 27.76 -11.53 -24.67
CA LEU A 541 28.84 -10.93 -23.88
C LEU A 541 28.64 -11.08 -22.36
N GLY A 542 27.49 -11.61 -21.91
CA GLY A 542 27.22 -11.93 -20.51
C GLY A 542 26.50 -10.86 -19.69
N TYR A 543 25.97 -9.81 -20.33
CA TYR A 543 25.13 -8.81 -19.66
C TYR A 543 23.71 -9.35 -19.38
N ALA A 544 23.05 -8.84 -18.35
CA ALA A 544 21.66 -9.23 -18.06
C ALA A 544 20.67 -8.61 -19.07
N GLU A 545 19.57 -9.30 -19.35
CA GLU A 545 18.61 -8.92 -20.41
C GLU A 545 18.00 -7.53 -20.20
N ALA A 546 17.59 -7.21 -18.97
CA ALA A 546 17.06 -5.89 -18.63
C ALA A 546 18.11 -4.77 -18.77
N GLU A 547 19.34 -4.99 -18.28
CA GLU A 547 20.45 -4.03 -18.37
C GLU A 547 20.82 -3.76 -19.84
N ALA A 548 20.94 -4.82 -20.63
CA ALA A 548 21.23 -4.76 -22.05
C ALA A 548 20.15 -4.01 -22.84
N GLN A 549 18.88 -4.23 -22.52
CA GLN A 549 17.76 -3.56 -23.17
C GLN A 549 17.70 -2.06 -22.81
N VAL A 550 17.90 -1.69 -21.53
CA VAL A 550 17.97 -0.29 -21.09
C VAL A 550 19.18 0.44 -21.70
N ALA A 551 20.35 -0.19 -21.76
CA ALA A 551 21.55 0.41 -22.35
C ALA A 551 21.42 0.64 -23.87
N LEU A 552 20.81 -0.30 -24.61
CA LEU A 552 20.56 -0.14 -26.05
C LEU A 552 19.53 0.95 -26.33
N THR A 553 18.36 0.90 -25.66
CA THR A 553 17.28 1.87 -25.88
C THR A 553 17.72 3.30 -25.58
N SER A 554 18.44 3.53 -24.48
CA SER A 554 18.99 4.86 -24.13
C SER A 554 20.05 5.37 -25.12
N HIS A 555 20.83 4.49 -25.74
CA HIS A 555 21.96 4.87 -26.63
C HIS A 555 21.65 4.72 -28.12
N GLY A 556 20.37 4.68 -28.50
CA GLY A 556 19.94 4.59 -29.90
C GLY A 556 20.39 3.29 -30.59
N TYR A 557 20.38 2.19 -29.83
CA TYR A 557 20.74 0.84 -30.21
C TYR A 557 22.17 0.64 -30.73
N ASN A 558 23.08 1.57 -30.43
CA ASN A 558 24.50 1.40 -30.73
C ASN A 558 25.17 0.44 -29.73
N VAL A 559 25.44 -0.80 -30.16
CA VAL A 559 26.10 -1.85 -29.35
C VAL A 559 27.43 -1.37 -28.75
N GLN A 560 28.24 -0.59 -29.47
CA GLN A 560 29.54 -0.14 -28.95
C GLN A 560 29.35 0.79 -27.75
N ARG A 561 28.42 1.74 -27.85
CA ARG A 561 28.07 2.63 -26.73
C ARG A 561 27.37 1.91 -25.59
N ALA A 562 26.49 0.96 -25.89
CA ALA A 562 25.87 0.12 -24.87
C ALA A 562 26.92 -0.72 -24.13
N VAL A 563 27.90 -1.31 -24.81
CA VAL A 563 29.04 -1.99 -24.18
C VAL A 563 29.91 -1.00 -23.41
N GLU A 564 30.21 0.20 -23.93
CA GLU A 564 30.99 1.22 -23.22
C GLU A 564 30.31 1.64 -21.90
N VAL A 565 29.00 1.89 -21.92
CA VAL A 565 28.21 2.30 -20.75
C VAL A 565 27.97 1.14 -19.78
N LEU A 566 27.67 -0.07 -20.27
CA LEU A 566 27.55 -1.25 -19.40
C LEU A 566 28.89 -1.67 -18.81
N SER A 567 29.97 -1.57 -19.59
CA SER A 567 31.34 -1.79 -19.08
C SER A 567 31.72 -0.71 -18.09
N GLN A 568 31.34 0.56 -18.28
CA GLN A 568 31.57 1.61 -17.29
C GLN A 568 30.71 1.44 -16.04
N ARG A 569 29.42 1.07 -16.15
CA ARG A 569 28.56 0.78 -14.99
C ARG A 569 29.04 -0.46 -14.25
N GLN A 570 29.50 -1.50 -14.96
CA GLN A 570 30.21 -2.64 -14.34
C GLN A 570 31.59 -2.26 -13.81
N LEU A 571 32.32 -1.32 -14.40
CA LEU A 571 33.60 -0.86 -13.86
C LEU A 571 33.38 -0.01 -12.60
N GLN A 572 32.31 0.79 -12.55
CA GLN A 572 31.90 1.61 -11.41
C GLN A 572 31.27 0.75 -10.31
N GLN A 573 30.47 -0.27 -10.64
CA GLN A 573 30.02 -1.28 -9.69
C GLN A 573 31.21 -2.13 -9.20
N ALA A 574 32.13 -2.53 -10.08
CA ALA A 574 33.34 -3.25 -9.67
C ALA A 574 34.31 -2.35 -8.90
N GLN A 575 34.35 -1.04 -9.15
CA GLN A 575 35.13 -0.06 -8.37
C GLN A 575 34.46 0.23 -7.04
N ALA A 576 33.13 0.40 -6.97
CA ALA A 576 32.39 0.55 -5.72
C ALA A 576 32.43 -0.74 -4.88
N MET A 577 32.35 -1.92 -5.51
CA MET A 577 32.60 -3.21 -4.87
C MET A 577 34.08 -3.37 -4.50
N MET A 578 35.03 -2.83 -5.27
CA MET A 578 36.46 -2.80 -4.95
C MET A 578 36.82 -1.70 -3.94
N GLU A 579 35.96 -0.72 -3.67
CA GLU A 579 36.11 0.27 -2.60
C GLU A 579 35.45 -0.26 -1.30
N ALA A 580 34.31 -0.94 -1.43
CA ALA A 580 33.77 -1.81 -0.39
C ALA A 580 34.71 -2.97 -0.03
N SER A 581 35.57 -3.41 -0.97
CA SER A 581 36.57 -4.48 -0.78
C SER A 581 38.02 -4.00 -0.63
N THR A 582 38.37 -2.73 -0.86
CA THR A 582 39.65 -2.14 -0.39
C THR A 582 39.48 -1.46 0.96
N SER A 583 38.24 -1.31 1.43
CA SER A 583 37.88 -1.29 2.85
C SER A 583 37.71 -2.71 3.47
N ALA A 584 38.34 -3.75 2.90
CA ALA A 584 38.56 -5.07 3.54
C ALA A 584 39.79 -5.85 2.96
N PRO A 585 40.93 -5.98 3.66
CA PRO A 585 42.19 -6.42 3.07
C PRO A 585 42.37 -7.96 3.03
N MET A 586 43.35 -8.42 2.23
CA MET A 586 43.99 -9.74 2.35
C MET A 586 45.49 -9.67 1.98
N ASP A 587 46.33 -10.38 2.74
CA ASP A 587 47.65 -10.91 2.31
C ASP A 587 47.40 -12.27 1.61
N GLU A 588 48.04 -12.65 0.48
CA GLU A 588 49.48 -13.00 0.29
C GLU A 588 49.91 -14.24 1.13
N SER A 589 50.68 -15.24 0.65
CA SER A 589 51.42 -15.49 -0.61
C SER A 589 51.66 -17.04 -0.74
N ALA A 590 52.38 -17.70 -1.67
CA ALA A 590 53.33 -17.34 -2.75
C ALA A 590 53.55 -18.54 -3.73
N SER A 591 54.27 -18.28 -4.85
CA SER A 591 55.19 -19.23 -5.54
C SER A 591 54.58 -20.32 -6.46
N SER A 592 55.09 -20.61 -7.67
CA SER A 592 56.51 -20.62 -8.13
C SER A 592 56.65 -20.41 -9.67
N GLY A 593 57.86 -20.09 -10.15
CA GLY A 593 58.18 -19.69 -11.55
C GLY A 593 58.52 -20.84 -12.54
N PRO A 594 59.43 -20.68 -13.56
CA PRO A 594 60.43 -19.60 -13.74
C PRO A 594 60.73 -19.11 -15.20
N SER A 595 61.73 -18.20 -15.31
CA SER A 595 62.73 -18.05 -16.41
C SER A 595 62.47 -17.22 -17.71
N ASN A 596 63.14 -16.05 -17.73
CA ASN A 596 64.14 -15.57 -18.73
C ASN A 596 63.82 -14.86 -20.07
N GLU A 597 64.75 -13.91 -20.38
CA GLU A 597 65.30 -13.45 -21.69
C GLU A 597 64.41 -12.61 -22.65
N ASP A 598 64.76 -11.41 -23.16
CA ASP A 598 65.94 -10.52 -23.14
C ASP A 598 65.62 -9.23 -24.00
N TYR A 599 66.58 -8.30 -24.16
CA TYR A 599 66.69 -7.19 -25.16
C TYR A 599 65.72 -5.97 -25.23
N THR A 600 66.14 -4.89 -24.54
CA THR A 600 66.48 -3.53 -25.06
C THR A 600 65.52 -2.60 -25.87
N GLU A 601 65.73 -1.29 -25.60
CA GLU A 601 65.57 -0.06 -26.44
C GLU A 601 64.27 0.79 -26.44
N ASN A 602 64.42 1.99 -25.82
CA ASN A 602 63.99 3.35 -26.22
C ASN A 602 62.85 3.54 -27.25
N GLY A 603 61.85 4.39 -26.92
CA GLY A 603 60.77 4.72 -27.86
C GLY A 603 59.89 5.96 -27.61
N SER A 604 60.41 7.05 -27.04
CA SER A 604 59.88 8.43 -27.11
C SER A 604 58.39 8.75 -26.79
N SER A 605 58.17 9.68 -25.86
CA SER A 605 56.93 10.50 -25.80
C SER A 605 56.83 11.48 -26.98
N PRO A 606 55.65 12.09 -27.23
CA PRO A 606 55.40 13.41 -26.64
C PRO A 606 53.98 13.61 -26.08
N ALA A 607 53.79 14.63 -25.24
CA ALA A 607 52.51 15.02 -24.66
C ALA A 607 52.09 16.43 -25.13
N VAL A 608 50.78 16.65 -25.33
CA VAL A 608 50.15 17.99 -25.47
C VAL A 608 48.77 18.00 -24.79
N SER A 609 48.77 18.50 -23.55
CA SER A 609 47.75 19.34 -22.88
C SER A 609 46.35 19.57 -23.50
N SER A 610 45.32 19.07 -22.79
CA SER A 610 44.16 19.80 -22.20
C SER A 610 43.46 20.97 -22.91
N GLU A 611 42.13 20.92 -22.97
CA GLU A 611 41.21 21.75 -22.15
C GLU A 611 39.80 21.07 -22.05
N PRO A 612 38.89 21.48 -21.13
CA PRO A 612 37.76 20.63 -20.69
C PRO A 612 36.38 20.97 -21.27
N GLU A 613 35.46 20.00 -21.18
CA GLU A 613 34.00 20.17 -21.24
C GLU A 613 33.38 19.86 -19.85
N PRO A 614 32.14 20.29 -19.55
CA PRO A 614 31.74 20.54 -18.15
C PRO A 614 31.41 19.27 -17.34
N GLU A 615 32.01 19.19 -16.15
CA GLU A 615 31.61 18.25 -15.11
C GLU A 615 30.22 18.63 -14.57
N LEU A 616 29.24 17.75 -14.76
CA LEU A 616 28.05 17.70 -13.89
C LEU A 616 28.51 17.30 -12.49
N SER A 617 27.88 17.85 -11.46
CA SER A 617 28.34 17.64 -10.08
C SER A 617 28.09 16.20 -9.62
N ALA A 618 28.95 15.72 -8.72
CA ALA A 618 28.80 14.38 -8.13
C ALA A 618 27.47 14.21 -7.37
N ASP A 619 26.88 15.31 -6.88
CA ASP A 619 25.57 15.32 -6.24
C ASP A 619 24.45 15.02 -7.26
N GLU A 620 24.47 15.65 -8.45
CA GLU A 620 23.48 15.41 -9.52
C GLU A 620 23.50 13.96 -10.05
N ALA A 621 24.70 13.37 -10.17
CA ALA A 621 24.84 11.97 -10.56
C ALA A 621 24.30 11.00 -9.50
N MET A 622 24.45 11.35 -8.21
CA MET A 622 23.95 10.52 -7.10
C MET A 622 22.45 10.67 -6.86
N GLU A 623 21.81 11.76 -7.30
CA GLU A 623 20.34 11.86 -7.35
C GLU A 623 19.75 11.00 -8.48
N LEU A 624 20.41 10.91 -9.65
CA LEU A 624 19.92 10.12 -10.79
C LEU A 624 19.95 8.59 -10.55
N ASP A 625 21.05 8.04 -10.05
CA ASP A 625 21.15 6.59 -9.77
C ASP A 625 20.19 6.16 -8.63
N LYS A 626 19.89 7.08 -7.71
CA LYS A 626 18.80 6.93 -6.74
C LYS A 626 17.43 6.89 -7.40
N MET A 627 17.13 7.81 -8.32
CA MET A 627 15.85 7.86 -9.01
C MET A 627 15.59 6.57 -9.81
N GLU A 628 16.60 5.96 -10.44
CA GLU A 628 16.44 4.65 -11.11
C GLU A 628 16.11 3.50 -10.12
N GLN A 629 16.79 3.45 -8.97
CA GLN A 629 16.55 2.42 -7.94
C GLN A 629 15.19 2.60 -7.26
N GLU A 630 14.82 3.84 -6.92
CA GLU A 630 13.50 4.16 -6.35
C GLU A 630 12.38 3.83 -7.36
N HIS A 631 12.55 4.11 -8.66
CA HIS A 631 11.56 3.75 -9.70
C HIS A 631 11.32 2.23 -9.82
N THR A 632 12.39 1.43 -9.72
CA THR A 632 12.29 -0.03 -9.90
C THR A 632 11.69 -0.72 -8.68
N GLU A 633 12.04 -0.26 -7.47
CA GLU A 633 11.34 -0.71 -6.24
C GLU A 633 9.87 -0.27 -6.23
N GLU A 634 9.54 0.93 -6.71
CA GLU A 634 8.15 1.38 -6.83
C GLU A 634 7.33 0.57 -7.84
N GLU A 635 7.93 0.09 -8.94
CA GLU A 635 7.25 -0.78 -9.91
C GLU A 635 6.91 -2.18 -9.38
N GLU A 636 7.83 -2.85 -8.67
CA GLU A 636 7.53 -4.16 -8.07
C GLU A 636 6.51 -4.03 -6.94
N LYS A 637 6.70 -3.03 -6.08
CA LYS A 637 5.76 -2.66 -5.03
C LYS A 637 4.39 -2.32 -5.61
N ALA A 638 4.29 -1.62 -6.74
CA ALA A 638 3.03 -1.33 -7.41
C ALA A 638 2.30 -2.60 -7.90
N LYS A 639 3.02 -3.63 -8.35
CA LYS A 639 2.42 -4.93 -8.77
C LYS A 639 1.89 -5.70 -7.57
N VAL A 640 2.61 -5.69 -6.45
CA VAL A 640 2.17 -6.30 -5.18
C VAL A 640 0.98 -5.52 -4.57
N ASP A 641 1.09 -4.20 -4.46
CA ASP A 641 0.03 -3.32 -3.97
C ASP A 641 -1.24 -3.41 -4.84
N MET A 642 -1.12 -3.53 -6.17
CA MET A 642 -2.27 -3.74 -7.07
C MET A 642 -2.93 -5.09 -6.82
N THR A 643 -2.16 -6.16 -6.62
CA THR A 643 -2.71 -7.50 -6.27
C THR A 643 -3.44 -7.45 -4.93
N ILE A 644 -2.85 -6.75 -3.94
CA ILE A 644 -3.46 -6.51 -2.63
C ILE A 644 -4.71 -5.62 -2.76
N ALA A 645 -4.74 -4.65 -3.67
CA ALA A 645 -5.94 -3.86 -3.95
C ALA A 645 -7.04 -4.71 -4.61
N GLU A 646 -6.73 -5.50 -5.64
CA GLU A 646 -7.72 -6.37 -6.28
C GLU A 646 -8.25 -7.46 -5.31
N GLU A 647 -7.47 -7.91 -4.31
CA GLU A 647 -7.94 -8.80 -3.24
C GLU A 647 -8.72 -8.08 -2.13
N LEU A 648 -8.19 -6.98 -1.57
CA LEU A 648 -8.84 -6.19 -0.51
C LEU A 648 -10.12 -5.54 -0.99
N LEU A 649 -10.21 -5.24 -2.29
CA LEU A 649 -11.37 -4.63 -2.91
C LEU A 649 -12.25 -5.76 -3.51
N GLY A 650 -11.83 -6.40 -4.60
CA GLY A 650 -12.50 -7.49 -5.31
C GLY A 650 -12.95 -7.14 -6.74
N GLU A 651 -13.63 -8.06 -7.46
CA GLU A 651 -14.18 -7.79 -8.80
C GLU A 651 -15.56 -7.07 -8.80
N SER A 652 -16.23 -7.01 -7.63
CA SER A 652 -17.61 -6.52 -7.43
C SER A 652 -17.84 -4.99 -7.59
N TRP A 653 -16.89 -4.23 -8.12
CA TRP A 653 -16.80 -2.76 -7.92
C TRP A 653 -17.46 -1.96 -9.04
N LEU A 654 -17.80 -2.67 -10.12
CA LEU A 654 -18.64 -2.23 -11.23
C LEU A 654 -20.03 -2.88 -11.19
N GLN A 655 -20.36 -3.68 -10.17
CA GLN A 655 -21.67 -4.33 -10.06
C GLN A 655 -22.75 -3.34 -9.60
N ASP A 656 -23.93 -3.44 -10.22
CA ASP A 656 -25.06 -2.53 -10.04
C ASP A 656 -25.31 -2.16 -8.56
N GLY A 657 -25.28 -0.86 -8.24
CA GLY A 657 -25.68 -0.34 -6.93
C GLY A 657 -27.12 -0.70 -6.53
N GLY A 658 -27.93 -1.19 -7.49
CA GLY A 658 -29.27 -1.72 -7.27
C GLY A 658 -29.37 -3.11 -6.65
N GLU A 659 -28.29 -3.90 -6.52
CA GLU A 659 -28.39 -5.26 -5.94
C GLU A 659 -28.93 -5.27 -4.49
N PHE A 660 -28.76 -4.21 -3.71
CA PHE A 660 -29.33 -4.12 -2.37
C PHE A 660 -30.86 -3.91 -2.37
N MET A 661 -31.48 -3.79 -3.54
CA MET A 661 -32.94 -3.72 -3.73
C MET A 661 -33.56 -5.08 -4.09
N ASP A 662 -32.75 -6.15 -4.20
CA ASP A 662 -33.18 -7.54 -4.40
C ASP A 662 -33.57 -8.28 -3.10
N SER A 663 -33.64 -7.58 -1.97
CA SER A 663 -34.03 -8.16 -0.67
C SER A 663 -35.52 -8.50 -0.63
N ASP A 664 -35.87 -9.50 0.19
CA ASP A 664 -37.26 -9.98 0.38
C ASP A 664 -38.08 -9.07 1.33
N LEU A 665 -37.53 -7.90 1.68
CA LEU A 665 -38.07 -6.86 2.58
C LEU A 665 -38.28 -7.29 4.05
N CYS A 666 -37.81 -8.48 4.45
CA CYS A 666 -37.92 -8.99 5.82
C CYS A 666 -37.26 -8.08 6.86
N LEU A 667 -36.15 -7.39 6.51
CA LEU A 667 -35.47 -6.45 7.39
C LEU A 667 -36.28 -5.18 7.56
N GLU A 668 -36.76 -4.61 6.46
CA GLU A 668 -37.63 -3.44 6.41
C GLU A 668 -38.94 -3.68 7.19
N GLU A 669 -39.57 -4.86 7.02
CA GLU A 669 -40.75 -5.28 7.79
C GLU A 669 -40.44 -5.40 9.30
N THR A 670 -39.30 -6.00 9.65
CA THR A 670 -38.87 -6.12 11.05
C THR A 670 -38.68 -4.76 11.72
N VAL A 671 -37.97 -3.83 11.06
CA VAL A 671 -37.76 -2.47 11.57
C VAL A 671 -39.08 -1.68 11.65
N VAL A 672 -39.97 -1.81 10.65
CA VAL A 672 -41.30 -1.18 10.68
C VAL A 672 -42.13 -1.65 11.88
N MET A 673 -42.23 -2.96 12.10
CA MET A 673 -43.07 -3.51 13.17
C MET A 673 -42.53 -3.18 14.56
N GLN A 674 -41.20 -3.19 14.75
CA GLN A 674 -40.57 -2.81 16.02
C GLN A 674 -40.78 -1.31 16.32
N TYR A 675 -40.53 -0.42 15.36
CA TYR A 675 -40.74 1.01 15.59
C TYR A 675 -42.21 1.41 15.67
N GLN A 676 -43.13 0.72 14.98
CA GLN A 676 -44.57 0.90 15.22
C GLN A 676 -44.91 0.62 16.69
N ALA A 677 -44.48 -0.51 17.24
CA ALA A 677 -44.75 -0.87 18.64
C ALA A 677 -44.13 0.12 19.65
N LEU A 678 -42.94 0.68 19.36
CA LEU A 678 -42.31 1.74 20.15
C LEU A 678 -43.09 3.07 20.06
N ILE A 679 -43.51 3.47 18.85
CA ILE A 679 -44.31 4.68 18.61
C ILE A 679 -45.70 4.58 19.25
N GLU A 680 -46.33 3.40 19.26
CA GLU A 680 -47.63 3.15 19.91
C GLU A 680 -47.53 3.10 21.44
N SER A 681 -46.57 2.36 21.99
CA SER A 681 -46.33 2.31 23.43
C SER A 681 -45.84 3.64 24.01
N GLY A 682 -45.21 4.49 23.20
CA GLY A 682 -44.62 5.76 23.63
C GLY A 682 -43.31 5.61 24.39
N SER A 683 -42.69 4.42 24.32
CA SER A 683 -41.34 4.18 24.82
C SER A 683 -40.32 4.90 23.93
N GLN A 684 -39.34 5.59 24.51
CA GLN A 684 -38.21 6.20 23.77
C GLN A 684 -36.99 5.27 23.71
N SER A 685 -37.20 3.95 23.60
CA SER A 685 -36.08 3.01 23.51
C SER A 685 -35.47 3.04 22.10
N CYS A 686 -34.15 3.16 22.01
CA CYS A 686 -33.43 2.98 20.75
C CYS A 686 -33.26 1.50 20.36
N THR A 687 -33.58 0.55 21.25
CA THR A 687 -33.26 -0.87 21.04
C THR A 687 -34.10 -1.52 19.95
N LEU A 688 -33.55 -1.61 18.74
CA LEU A 688 -33.92 -2.67 17.79
C LEU A 688 -33.45 -4.04 18.32
N SER A 689 -34.17 -5.10 17.98
CA SER A 689 -33.68 -6.47 18.04
C SER A 689 -33.57 -7.01 16.61
N LEU A 690 -32.36 -6.95 16.05
CA LEU A 690 -31.98 -7.49 14.75
C LEU A 690 -31.49 -8.93 14.87
#